data_AF-A0A0K8Q138-F1
#
_entry.id   AF-A0A0K8Q138-F1
#
_cell.length_a   1.000
_cell.length_b   1.000
_cell.length_c   1.000
_cell.angle_alpha   90.00
_cell.angle_beta   90.00
_cell.angle_gamma   90.00
#
_symmetry.space_group_name_H-M   'P 1'
#
loop_
_entity.id
_entity.type
_entity.pdbx_description
1 polymer ?
#
loop_
_entity_poly.entity_id
_entity_poly.type
_entity_poly.pdbx_seq_one_letter_code
_entity_poly.pdbx_strand_id
1 'polypeptide(L)'
;MGLSNREYVGRALDTLAASLGSYIASVLEGAAPGISWPKLLEHKDASAGRTPMTYSSADLSVQLRVMTESLGSLGYPFNLGHDARSYTSELRQTRNLWAHNETFNDADAFRALDTAGRLAKHLGLDGGAQALNALLDEYKVRDRSGRASKPSETGIGSTAEEKPEPQPLEHPVKQHPVRVEITVAESLSYAMVHNGFRFVRQVKITNPGTEIRGAVVRVEVLASTGRISEDFQHYVDLAAGQAIVLDDVDVHVSAATMYELSDKQPGRVVVTIDSGAAGLAAMELGKAEARLQLFPAQLWIAGRGLVSYEFLAAFVQPHHPAIAKLVSEAADLLASTTGSSSLDGYTDGAERVDEIVFALAQAARNRDIRYSMPPASWGLQGQQVRTPAQVLEDRLGTCLDTTVVMAAALEFCGIAPLLWLVEGHAFLGYWREEMALPTAASDDVAELVSLVQRGYIGLLETTLLTGSQTITMPTLRSSPEAKYIERGHDDILAVTDVRRARLDGIYPLPARTTAGSGELVVHNYVPQAKIAPVVPEKNGKIPGHDGTASSVPPRVTQWKNALLDLSLRNRLINFTDTARFPLAVPSTWIGAFEDFVSNGTPIGLIPSNQISAVHQERGIRFGRDLPQDELISMLSSKKTVFAEVTEEAYNSKMRGLAYKAKTQTEETGANNLYLALGSLLWELDGRTLRSPLVLIPVNLTSAGKNGQYRVTLDEAGQSTPNYCLLEKLAQTHGLRIPGLAEPAEDGSGIDLDAAFNAVREAISAKGLAFRVENTVDLSMLQFAKFRLWKDLDESWEHFAKNGLVDHLISSPTELFSDSVKAAEETDLDALAAKCPIPADSSQLQAVASAVAGQTFVLEGPPGTGKSQTITNLLTRAIVEGKRVLFVAEKRAALDVVQKRLEEVGMGPFSLDLHDKGSKPAAVRAQIKQALELRLDSDAQQLDTASTDLASARRGLIRYASRLHEENGAQLSLYSARTKALTFDPDDTALPLSVEFTASANETVLEPVRAVLRELPEYTDRARPAKTHPWRFVDSAASAGVGDQLISAGQRVDAALDAVRSVEGLPDVVSSATTPSELRVLAALLEDRSVPVETLDVVRSGQWSAGAQHLEQLVTAFAAVNHPGLEKVGPEAMDLSLQEILGRAEQAAASGFFGRKKRMLAVVAELDAWCTRERMSGQKSWCSCCRTWLPRSSRSADFRPRPRPFPVWQSPRAGTH
;
A
#
# COMPACT_ATOMS: atom_id res chain seq x y z
N MET A 1 -7.43 -26.06 -33.98
CA MET A 1 -6.77 -24.76 -33.72
C MET A 1 -5.69 -25.02 -32.69
N GLY A 2 -4.52 -24.39 -32.79
CA GLY A 2 -3.48 -24.52 -31.75
C GLY A 2 -3.77 -23.60 -30.57
N LEU A 3 -3.47 -24.03 -29.35
CA LEU A 3 -3.54 -23.21 -28.15
C LEU A 3 -2.56 -22.03 -28.25
N SER A 4 -2.99 -20.85 -27.81
CA SER A 4 -2.14 -19.67 -27.69
C SER A 4 -1.15 -19.79 -26.53
N ASN A 5 -0.08 -19.00 -26.58
CA ASN A 5 0.95 -18.94 -25.54
C ASN A 5 0.34 -18.63 -24.15
N ARG A 6 -0.65 -17.76 -24.12
CA ARG A 6 -1.40 -17.38 -22.92
C ARG A 6 -2.24 -18.53 -22.33
N GLU A 7 -2.76 -19.43 -23.16
CA GLU A 7 -3.47 -20.64 -22.72
C GLU A 7 -2.51 -21.72 -22.21
N TYR A 8 -1.33 -21.87 -22.84
CA TYR A 8 -0.25 -22.74 -22.29
C TYR A 8 0.21 -22.25 -20.91
N VAL A 9 0.47 -20.95 -20.75
CA VAL A 9 0.84 -20.37 -19.45
C VAL A 9 -0.28 -20.56 -18.42
N GLY A 10 -1.54 -20.35 -18.80
CA GLY A 10 -2.69 -20.60 -17.91
C GLY A 10 -2.73 -22.05 -17.40
N ARG A 11 -2.68 -23.02 -18.32
CA ARG A 11 -2.63 -24.46 -17.98
C ARG A 11 -1.46 -24.81 -17.06
N ALA A 12 -0.29 -24.18 -17.24
CA ALA A 12 0.87 -24.41 -16.38
C ALA A 12 0.64 -23.87 -14.96
N LEU A 13 0.08 -22.67 -14.84
CA LEU A 13 -0.28 -22.07 -13.55
C LEU A 13 -1.37 -22.89 -12.83
N ASP A 14 -2.41 -23.34 -13.54
CA ASP A 14 -3.48 -24.18 -12.98
C ASP A 14 -2.96 -25.54 -12.50
N THR A 15 -2.10 -26.20 -13.30
CA THR A 15 -1.48 -27.49 -12.96
C THR A 15 -0.59 -27.37 -11.71
N LEU A 16 0.16 -26.27 -11.60
CA LEU A 16 0.96 -25.96 -10.41
C LEU A 16 0.07 -25.68 -9.19
N ALA A 17 -1.01 -24.91 -9.34
CA ALA A 17 -1.93 -24.55 -8.26
C ALA A 17 -2.65 -25.76 -7.64
N ALA A 18 -3.04 -26.71 -8.49
CA ALA A 18 -3.59 -28.00 -8.06
C ALA A 18 -2.57 -28.86 -7.30
N SER A 19 -1.27 -28.72 -7.63
CA SER A 19 -0.18 -29.51 -7.03
C SER A 19 0.34 -28.92 -5.71
N LEU A 20 0.34 -27.59 -5.56
CA LEU A 20 0.87 -26.91 -4.37
C LEU A 20 -0.04 -27.02 -3.14
N GLY A 21 -1.36 -27.13 -3.32
CA GLY A 21 -2.34 -27.05 -2.22
C GLY A 21 -2.16 -28.10 -1.12
N SER A 22 -1.80 -29.33 -1.48
CA SER A 22 -1.55 -30.44 -0.54
C SER A 22 -0.22 -30.30 0.20
N TYR A 23 0.83 -29.85 -0.50
CA TYR A 23 2.14 -29.57 0.10
C TYR A 23 2.09 -28.39 1.09
N ILE A 24 1.36 -27.33 0.74
CA ILE A 24 1.14 -26.19 1.63
C ILE A 24 0.37 -26.61 2.89
N ALA A 25 -0.63 -27.49 2.75
CA ALA A 25 -1.34 -28.06 3.88
C ALA A 25 -0.41 -28.89 4.79
N SER A 26 0.37 -29.83 4.24
CA SER A 26 1.21 -30.73 5.04
C SER A 26 2.35 -30.02 5.79
N VAL A 27 2.93 -28.96 5.22
CA VAL A 27 3.94 -28.12 5.90
C VAL A 27 3.33 -27.30 7.03
N LEU A 28 2.11 -26.78 6.86
CA LEU A 28 1.46 -25.91 7.85
C LEU A 28 0.65 -26.66 8.91
N GLU A 29 0.22 -27.89 8.65
CA GLU A 29 -0.48 -28.75 9.62
C GLU A 29 0.36 -29.01 10.89
N GLY A 30 1.67 -29.19 10.72
CA GLY A 30 2.62 -29.30 11.85
C GLY A 30 2.91 -27.99 12.58
N ALA A 31 2.55 -26.82 12.00
CA ALA A 31 2.81 -25.50 12.57
C ALA A 31 1.56 -24.83 13.17
N ALA A 32 0.36 -25.16 12.67
CA ALA A 32 -0.92 -24.63 13.13
C ALA A 32 -2.04 -25.70 13.05
N PRO A 33 -2.01 -26.75 13.90
CA PRO A 33 -2.95 -27.87 13.83
C PRO A 33 -4.41 -27.42 13.89
N GLY A 34 -5.25 -27.96 13.00
CA GLY A 34 -6.69 -27.68 12.95
C GLY A 34 -7.10 -26.29 12.41
N ILE A 35 -6.14 -25.41 12.09
CA ILE A 35 -6.43 -24.08 11.51
C ILE A 35 -6.31 -24.15 9.99
N SER A 36 -7.38 -23.75 9.28
CA SER A 36 -7.35 -23.64 7.82
C SER A 36 -6.32 -22.59 7.38
N TRP A 37 -5.27 -23.01 6.68
CA TRP A 37 -4.08 -22.16 6.45
C TRP A 37 -4.33 -20.78 5.82
N PRO A 38 -5.34 -20.54 4.96
CA PRO A 38 -5.63 -19.18 4.47
C PRO A 38 -6.00 -18.21 5.61
N LYS A 39 -6.59 -18.69 6.72
CA LYS A 39 -6.89 -17.88 7.91
C LYS A 39 -5.64 -17.33 8.60
N LEU A 40 -4.48 -17.98 8.44
CA LEU A 40 -3.20 -17.45 8.93
C LEU A 40 -2.80 -16.18 8.16
N LEU A 41 -3.03 -16.16 6.84
CA LEU A 41 -2.83 -14.96 6.00
C LEU A 41 -3.88 -13.89 6.28
N GLU A 42 -5.17 -14.26 6.39
CA GLU A 42 -6.23 -13.29 6.73
C GLU A 42 -5.96 -12.61 8.09
N HIS A 43 -5.62 -13.38 9.12
CA HIS A 43 -5.32 -12.85 10.46
C HIS A 43 -4.05 -11.99 10.47
N LYS A 44 -3.00 -12.38 9.72
CA LYS A 44 -1.80 -11.57 9.51
C LYS A 44 -2.12 -10.23 8.83
N ASP A 45 -2.89 -10.25 7.73
CA ASP A 45 -3.19 -9.03 6.98
C ASP A 45 -4.14 -8.10 7.76
N ALA A 46 -5.10 -8.65 8.51
CA ALA A 46 -5.92 -7.89 9.45
C ALA A 46 -5.08 -7.26 10.58
N SER A 47 -4.12 -8.01 11.15
CA SER A 47 -3.17 -7.49 12.15
C SER A 47 -2.22 -6.42 11.58
N ALA A 48 -2.03 -6.40 10.26
CA ALA A 48 -1.30 -5.36 9.53
C ALA A 48 -2.20 -4.21 9.04
N GLY A 49 -3.43 -4.09 9.55
CA GLY A 49 -4.36 -2.99 9.25
C GLY A 49 -4.94 -3.01 7.83
N ARG A 50 -4.91 -4.15 7.13
CA ARG A 50 -5.42 -4.27 5.76
C ARG A 50 -6.89 -4.63 5.75
N THR A 51 -7.59 -4.22 4.68
CA THR A 51 -9.00 -4.53 4.44
C THR A 51 -9.25 -6.03 4.53
N PRO A 52 -10.25 -6.52 5.30
CA PRO A 52 -10.53 -7.94 5.42
C PRO A 52 -10.94 -8.52 4.05
N MET A 53 -10.17 -9.52 3.60
CA MET A 53 -10.43 -10.30 2.39
C MET A 53 -10.48 -11.78 2.75
N THR A 54 -11.43 -12.53 2.19
CA THR A 54 -11.45 -13.99 2.32
C THR A 54 -10.49 -14.61 1.32
N TYR A 55 -9.56 -15.45 1.77
CA TYR A 55 -8.57 -16.08 0.89
C TYR A 55 -8.90 -17.54 0.56
N SER A 56 -8.76 -17.90 -0.71
CA SER A 56 -8.95 -19.27 -1.21
C SER A 56 -7.64 -20.05 -1.16
N SER A 57 -7.69 -21.29 -0.66
CA SER A 57 -6.56 -22.23 -0.69
C SER A 57 -6.19 -22.71 -2.10
N ALA A 58 -7.05 -22.46 -3.10
CA ALA A 58 -6.83 -22.79 -4.50
C ALA A 58 -6.26 -21.63 -5.35
N ASP A 59 -6.17 -20.40 -4.82
CA ASP A 59 -5.54 -19.31 -5.58
C ASP A 59 -4.01 -19.39 -5.49
N LEU A 60 -3.37 -19.66 -6.63
CA LEU A 60 -1.91 -19.67 -6.79
C LEU A 60 -1.23 -18.40 -6.23
N SER A 61 -1.87 -17.22 -6.30
CA SER A 61 -1.34 -15.99 -5.71
C SER A 61 -1.19 -16.10 -4.19
N VAL A 62 -2.19 -16.68 -3.53
CA VAL A 62 -2.21 -16.91 -2.07
C VAL A 62 -1.23 -18.03 -1.70
N GLN A 63 -1.15 -19.07 -2.52
CA GLN A 63 -0.20 -20.20 -2.35
C GLN A 63 1.27 -19.75 -2.47
N LEU A 64 1.68 -19.12 -3.58
CA LEU A 64 3.05 -18.62 -3.75
C LEU A 64 3.41 -17.57 -2.69
N ARG A 65 2.42 -16.84 -2.16
CA ARG A 65 2.57 -15.86 -1.08
C ARG A 65 2.79 -16.51 0.30
N VAL A 66 2.04 -17.54 0.68
CA VAL A 66 2.22 -18.23 1.97
C VAL A 66 3.60 -18.92 2.05
N MET A 67 4.14 -19.30 0.90
CA MET A 67 5.48 -19.90 0.78
C MET A 67 6.65 -18.91 0.81
N THR A 68 6.41 -17.60 0.67
CA THR A 68 7.48 -16.58 0.55
C THR A 68 7.43 -15.45 1.58
N GLU A 69 6.33 -15.27 2.30
CA GLU A 69 6.22 -14.27 3.37
C GLU A 69 6.25 -14.90 4.77
N SER A 70 6.77 -14.17 5.76
CA SER A 70 6.66 -14.59 7.17
C SER A 70 5.20 -14.64 7.63
N LEU A 71 4.87 -15.62 8.48
CA LEU A 71 3.56 -15.82 9.11
C LEU A 71 3.55 -15.38 10.58
N GLY A 72 4.11 -14.20 10.87
CA GLY A 72 4.15 -13.64 12.21
C GLY A 72 5.05 -14.47 13.13
N SER A 73 4.52 -14.90 14.27
CA SER A 73 5.24 -15.76 15.24
C SER A 73 5.65 -17.13 14.68
N LEU A 74 5.03 -17.59 13.60
CA LEU A 74 5.39 -18.86 12.93
C LEU A 74 6.61 -18.73 11.98
N GLY A 75 7.18 -17.54 11.82
CA GLY A 75 8.39 -17.34 11.02
C GLY A 75 8.19 -17.67 9.54
N TYR A 76 9.14 -18.41 8.95
CA TYR A 76 9.13 -18.85 7.54
C TYR A 76 9.05 -20.39 7.43
N PRO A 77 7.86 -21.00 7.61
CA PRO A 77 7.73 -22.46 7.78
C PRO A 77 8.16 -23.29 6.56
N PHE A 78 8.19 -22.70 5.36
CA PHE A 78 8.54 -23.40 4.12
C PHE A 78 10.04 -23.55 3.84
N ASN A 79 10.91 -22.85 4.59
CA ASN A 79 12.38 -22.86 4.50
C ASN A 79 12.98 -23.13 3.09
N LEU A 80 12.43 -22.49 2.05
CA LEU A 80 12.77 -22.81 0.66
C LEU A 80 14.27 -22.61 0.37
N GLY A 81 14.86 -23.48 -0.46
CA GLY A 81 16.18 -23.24 -1.05
C GLY A 81 16.20 -22.01 -1.96
N HIS A 82 17.39 -21.49 -2.25
CA HIS A 82 17.59 -20.28 -3.08
C HIS A 82 16.80 -20.35 -4.40
N ASP A 83 16.93 -21.46 -5.12
CA ASP A 83 16.32 -21.62 -6.46
C ASP A 83 14.80 -21.71 -6.37
N ALA A 84 14.25 -22.43 -5.38
CA ALA A 84 12.81 -22.46 -5.14
C ALA A 84 12.23 -21.08 -4.79
N ARG A 85 12.95 -20.23 -4.04
CA ARG A 85 12.54 -18.83 -3.80
C ARG A 85 12.53 -18.03 -5.10
N SER A 86 13.57 -18.20 -5.94
CA SER A 86 13.68 -17.55 -7.25
C SER A 86 12.51 -17.94 -8.17
N TYR A 87 12.28 -19.24 -8.37
CA TYR A 87 11.17 -19.75 -9.19
C TYR A 87 9.79 -19.31 -8.65
N THR A 88 9.59 -19.32 -7.33
CA THR A 88 8.33 -18.87 -6.71
C THR A 88 8.08 -17.37 -6.92
N SER A 89 9.14 -16.55 -6.88
CA SER A 89 9.06 -15.12 -7.17
C SER A 89 8.76 -14.86 -8.65
N GLU A 90 9.44 -15.57 -9.56
CA GLU A 90 9.21 -15.47 -11.01
C GLU A 90 7.78 -15.87 -11.38
N LEU A 91 7.27 -16.99 -10.84
CA LEU A 91 5.91 -17.46 -11.09
C LEU A 91 4.85 -16.52 -10.51
N ARG A 92 5.14 -15.81 -9.41
CA ARG A 92 4.26 -14.74 -8.88
C ARG A 92 4.16 -13.56 -9.85
N GLN A 93 5.25 -13.20 -10.54
CA GLN A 93 5.22 -12.20 -11.61
C GLN A 93 4.46 -12.72 -12.85
N THR A 94 4.75 -13.94 -13.32
CA THR A 94 4.06 -14.59 -14.44
C THR A 94 2.55 -14.69 -14.22
N ARG A 95 2.11 -15.11 -13.03
CA ARG A 95 0.68 -15.16 -12.65
C ARG A 95 0.04 -13.77 -12.67
N ASN A 96 0.75 -12.73 -12.23
CA ASN A 96 0.24 -11.36 -12.26
C ASN A 96 0.05 -10.86 -13.70
N LEU A 97 1.06 -11.01 -14.57
CA LEU A 97 0.94 -10.67 -16.00
C LEU A 97 -0.21 -11.46 -16.66
N TRP A 98 -0.31 -12.75 -16.38
CA TRP A 98 -1.41 -13.58 -16.86
C TRP A 98 -2.78 -13.06 -16.39
N ALA A 99 -2.94 -12.72 -15.11
CA ALA A 99 -4.18 -12.16 -14.57
C ALA A 99 -4.58 -10.79 -15.17
N HIS A 100 -3.62 -10.00 -15.68
CA HIS A 100 -3.87 -8.66 -16.25
C HIS A 100 -4.17 -8.66 -17.75
N ASN A 101 -4.42 -9.84 -18.35
CA ASN A 101 -4.63 -10.03 -19.79
C ASN A 101 -3.44 -9.70 -20.70
N GLU A 102 -2.22 -9.67 -20.14
CA GLU A 102 -1.00 -9.47 -20.92
C GLU A 102 -0.72 -10.60 -21.92
N THR A 103 0.04 -10.26 -22.96
CA THR A 103 0.52 -11.19 -24.00
C THR A 103 1.83 -11.85 -23.57
N PHE A 104 2.08 -13.05 -24.10
CA PHE A 104 3.29 -13.84 -23.84
C PHE A 104 3.95 -14.20 -25.18
N ASN A 105 5.19 -13.78 -25.39
CA ASN A 105 5.98 -14.27 -26.52
C ASN A 105 6.44 -15.72 -26.26
N ASP A 106 7.06 -16.36 -27.25
CA ASP A 106 7.41 -17.79 -27.14
C ASP A 106 8.51 -18.09 -26.11
N ALA A 107 9.43 -17.15 -25.87
CA ALA A 107 10.41 -17.26 -24.79
C ALA A 107 9.76 -17.07 -23.41
N ASP A 108 8.81 -16.13 -23.27
CA ASP A 108 8.07 -15.93 -22.00
C ASP A 108 7.26 -17.18 -21.65
N ALA A 109 6.58 -17.77 -22.63
CA ALA A 109 5.78 -18.98 -22.46
C ALA A 109 6.65 -20.20 -22.14
N PHE A 110 7.74 -20.42 -22.89
CA PHE A 110 8.71 -21.48 -22.59
C PHE A 110 9.24 -21.36 -21.15
N ARG A 111 9.66 -20.15 -20.76
CA ARG A 111 10.20 -19.86 -19.43
C ARG A 111 9.16 -20.10 -18.33
N ALA A 112 7.93 -19.63 -18.51
CA ALA A 112 6.84 -19.86 -17.56
C ALA A 112 6.58 -21.37 -17.32
N LEU A 113 6.60 -22.19 -18.38
CA LEU A 113 6.39 -23.63 -18.28
C LEU A 113 7.61 -24.35 -17.65
N ASP A 114 8.84 -23.99 -18.03
CA ASP A 114 10.08 -24.54 -17.47
C ASP A 114 10.22 -24.19 -15.97
N THR A 115 10.04 -22.92 -15.59
CA THR A 115 10.09 -22.47 -14.20
C THR A 115 9.00 -23.13 -13.34
N ALA A 116 7.78 -23.34 -13.86
CA ALA A 116 6.74 -24.11 -13.16
C ALA A 116 7.16 -25.57 -12.94
N GLY A 117 7.66 -26.25 -13.98
CA GLY A 117 8.13 -27.64 -13.88
C GLY A 117 9.32 -27.80 -12.92
N ARG A 118 10.25 -26.82 -12.90
CA ARG A 118 11.38 -26.78 -11.97
C ARG A 118 10.95 -26.57 -10.53
N LEU A 119 10.00 -25.67 -10.26
CA LEU A 119 9.48 -25.48 -8.91
C LEU A 119 8.78 -26.76 -8.42
N ALA A 120 7.91 -27.36 -9.23
CA ALA A 120 7.25 -28.62 -8.89
C ALA A 120 8.26 -29.75 -8.59
N LYS A 121 9.32 -29.87 -9.39
CA LYS A 121 10.40 -30.85 -9.16
C LYS A 121 11.20 -30.57 -7.88
N HIS A 122 11.53 -29.31 -7.60
CA HIS A 122 12.31 -28.93 -6.40
C HIS A 122 11.50 -29.14 -5.09
N LEU A 123 10.17 -29.12 -5.17
CA LEU A 123 9.26 -29.37 -4.05
C LEU A 123 8.83 -30.84 -3.90
N GLY A 124 9.34 -31.76 -4.74
CA GLY A 124 8.96 -33.18 -4.71
C GLY A 124 7.54 -33.49 -5.22
N LEU A 125 6.95 -32.60 -6.02
CA LEU A 125 5.58 -32.74 -6.53
C LEU A 125 5.54 -33.61 -7.79
N ASP A 126 5.97 -34.87 -7.70
CA ASP A 126 6.25 -35.74 -8.86
C ASP A 126 5.15 -35.76 -9.93
N GLY A 127 3.88 -35.92 -9.53
CA GLY A 127 2.75 -35.91 -10.47
C GLY A 127 2.55 -34.56 -11.18
N GLY A 128 2.70 -33.45 -10.45
CA GLY A 128 2.65 -32.09 -11.01
C GLY A 128 3.84 -31.80 -11.92
N ALA A 129 5.05 -32.22 -11.53
CA ALA A 129 6.26 -32.10 -12.32
C ALA A 129 6.15 -32.90 -13.63
N GLN A 130 5.58 -34.11 -13.61
CA GLN A 130 5.33 -34.90 -14.83
C GLN A 130 4.33 -34.20 -15.76
N ALA A 131 3.20 -33.71 -15.23
CA ALA A 131 2.20 -32.99 -16.01
C ALA A 131 2.74 -31.69 -16.65
N LEU A 132 3.54 -30.92 -15.90
CA LEU A 132 4.17 -29.69 -16.38
C LEU A 132 5.24 -29.95 -17.45
N ASN A 133 6.05 -31.01 -17.30
CA ASN A 133 7.00 -31.41 -18.35
C ASN A 133 6.29 -31.89 -19.62
N ALA A 134 5.20 -32.64 -19.50
CA ALA A 134 4.40 -33.07 -20.65
C ALA A 134 3.79 -31.86 -21.41
N LEU A 135 3.27 -30.86 -20.70
CA LEU A 135 2.78 -29.61 -21.29
C LEU A 135 3.89 -28.79 -21.96
N LEU A 136 5.10 -28.77 -21.38
CA LEU A 136 6.28 -28.14 -21.95
C LEU A 136 6.77 -28.86 -23.22
N ASP A 137 6.66 -30.19 -23.29
CA ASP A 137 7.01 -30.96 -24.48
C ASP A 137 5.95 -30.85 -25.59
N GLU A 138 4.65 -30.78 -25.25
CA GLU A 138 3.57 -30.39 -26.19
C GLU A 138 3.88 -29.03 -26.84
N TYR A 139 4.27 -28.05 -26.01
CA TYR A 139 4.64 -26.70 -26.46
C TYR A 139 5.89 -26.69 -27.37
N LYS A 140 6.95 -27.44 -27.04
CA LYS A 140 8.16 -27.59 -27.90
C LYS A 140 7.84 -28.24 -29.25
N VAL A 141 6.88 -29.18 -29.31
CA VAL A 141 6.47 -29.82 -30.57
C VAL A 141 5.69 -28.84 -31.45
N ARG A 142 4.85 -27.97 -30.86
CA ARG A 142 4.15 -26.89 -31.58
C ARG A 142 5.13 -25.94 -32.28
N ASP A 143 6.15 -25.42 -31.58
CA ASP A 143 7.14 -24.49 -32.18
C ASP A 143 7.85 -25.11 -33.40
N ARG A 144 8.28 -26.37 -33.27
CA ARG A 144 8.93 -27.10 -34.37
C ARG A 144 8.08 -27.22 -35.62
N SER A 145 6.75 -27.26 -35.51
CA SER A 145 5.84 -27.27 -36.68
C SER A 145 5.66 -25.90 -37.36
N GLY A 146 5.98 -24.79 -36.67
CA GLY A 146 5.78 -23.43 -37.18
C GLY A 146 6.89 -22.91 -38.10
N ARG A 147 8.11 -23.47 -38.00
CA ARG A 147 9.32 -22.93 -38.66
C ARG A 147 9.54 -23.34 -40.13
N ALA A 148 8.58 -24.01 -40.78
CA ALA A 148 8.78 -24.67 -42.08
C ALA A 148 8.23 -23.89 -43.30
N SER A 149 8.66 -22.65 -43.56
CA SER A 149 8.08 -21.82 -44.64
C SER A 149 9.00 -20.80 -45.36
N LYS A 150 9.98 -21.31 -46.14
CA LYS A 150 10.63 -20.64 -47.31
C LYS A 150 11.56 -19.41 -47.00
N PRO A 151 12.38 -18.92 -47.98
CA PRO A 151 13.60 -19.58 -48.43
C PRO A 151 14.83 -18.63 -48.57
N SER A 152 15.90 -19.11 -49.23
CA SER A 152 17.14 -18.41 -49.61
C SER A 152 16.95 -17.30 -50.68
N GLU A 153 17.92 -16.49 -51.15
CA GLU A 153 19.42 -16.45 -51.18
C GLU A 153 19.88 -15.02 -51.64
N THR A 154 21.11 -14.47 -51.66
CA THR A 154 22.56 -14.84 -51.49
C THR A 154 23.28 -13.71 -50.67
N GLY A 155 24.62 -13.49 -50.76
CA GLY A 155 25.19 -12.15 -50.43
C GLY A 155 26.66 -11.92 -49.97
N ILE A 156 27.66 -12.73 -50.36
CA ILE A 156 29.15 -12.52 -50.33
C ILE A 156 29.72 -11.29 -49.56
N GLY A 157 30.63 -11.52 -48.58
CA GLY A 157 31.42 -10.46 -47.92
C GLY A 157 32.66 -10.91 -47.13
N SER A 158 33.84 -10.79 -47.77
CA SER A 158 35.23 -10.83 -47.24
C SER A 158 35.46 -9.88 -46.04
N THR A 159 36.46 -9.97 -45.13
CA THR A 159 37.69 -10.81 -45.01
C THR A 159 38.15 -10.84 -43.53
N ALA A 160 38.95 -11.83 -43.12
CA ALA A 160 39.80 -11.77 -41.91
C ALA A 160 41.07 -12.63 -42.10
N GLU A 161 42.18 -12.27 -41.46
CA GLU A 161 43.53 -12.79 -41.76
C GLU A 161 43.94 -14.00 -40.90
N GLU A 162 44.77 -14.89 -41.47
CA GLU A 162 45.39 -16.01 -40.75
C GLU A 162 46.63 -15.60 -39.96
N LYS A 163 46.77 -16.10 -38.72
CA LYS A 163 48.07 -16.42 -38.10
C LYS A 163 47.93 -17.68 -37.21
N PRO A 164 49.03 -18.42 -36.96
CA PRO A 164 48.99 -19.88 -37.06
C PRO A 164 48.74 -20.64 -35.74
N GLU A 165 48.17 -21.84 -35.87
CA GLU A 165 48.12 -22.84 -34.80
C GLU A 165 49.51 -23.42 -34.48
N PRO A 166 49.89 -23.55 -33.20
CA PRO A 166 51.00 -24.39 -32.78
C PRO A 166 50.53 -25.86 -32.65
N GLN A 167 51.21 -26.77 -33.35
CA GLN A 167 50.91 -28.21 -33.30
C GLN A 167 51.10 -28.79 -31.87
N PRO A 168 50.16 -29.58 -31.34
CA PRO A 168 50.37 -30.35 -30.11
C PRO A 168 51.35 -31.50 -30.37
N LEU A 169 52.44 -31.57 -29.61
CA LEU A 169 53.28 -32.77 -29.54
C LEU A 169 52.59 -33.82 -28.67
N GLU A 170 52.34 -35.01 -29.23
CA GLU A 170 51.72 -36.11 -28.49
C GLU A 170 52.66 -36.69 -27.43
N HIS A 171 52.16 -36.79 -26.19
CA HIS A 171 52.72 -37.64 -25.14
C HIS A 171 51.60 -38.55 -24.61
N PRO A 172 51.90 -39.84 -24.29
CA PRO A 172 50.87 -40.82 -23.94
C PRO A 172 50.27 -40.51 -22.56
N VAL A 173 49.07 -39.91 -22.56
CA VAL A 173 48.34 -39.58 -21.33
C VAL A 173 47.79 -40.86 -20.70
N LYS A 174 48.20 -41.15 -19.46
CA LYS A 174 47.51 -42.11 -18.59
C LYS A 174 46.04 -41.70 -18.47
N GLN A 175 45.11 -42.60 -18.78
CA GLN A 175 43.68 -42.35 -18.51
C GLN A 175 43.42 -42.50 -17.01
N HIS A 176 43.39 -41.38 -16.30
CA HIS A 176 43.06 -41.32 -14.88
C HIS A 176 41.54 -41.37 -14.66
N PRO A 177 41.04 -42.06 -13.61
CA PRO A 177 39.60 -42.15 -13.34
C PRO A 177 38.95 -40.83 -12.89
N VAL A 178 39.73 -39.86 -12.39
CA VAL A 178 39.25 -38.53 -11.95
C VAL A 178 39.91 -37.43 -12.79
N ARG A 179 39.10 -36.48 -13.28
CA ARG A 179 39.57 -35.31 -14.04
C ARG A 179 39.90 -34.15 -13.10
N VAL A 180 41.07 -33.53 -13.29
CA VAL A 180 41.53 -32.40 -12.49
C VAL A 180 41.80 -31.20 -13.41
N GLU A 181 41.34 -30.02 -12.99
CA GLU A 181 41.55 -28.73 -13.66
C GLU A 181 42.16 -27.75 -12.63
N ILE A 182 43.16 -26.98 -13.01
CA ILE A 182 43.91 -26.09 -12.11
C ILE A 182 43.95 -24.68 -12.69
N THR A 183 43.62 -23.68 -11.87
CA THR A 183 43.87 -22.26 -12.17
C THR A 183 44.96 -21.72 -11.24
N VAL A 184 46.10 -21.33 -11.82
CA VAL A 184 47.23 -20.72 -11.10
C VAL A 184 47.56 -19.35 -11.67
N ALA A 185 48.24 -18.52 -10.90
CA ALA A 185 48.91 -17.34 -11.42
C ALA A 185 50.05 -17.77 -12.38
N GLU A 186 50.27 -17.03 -13.46
CA GLU A 186 51.36 -17.30 -14.41
C GLU A 186 52.77 -17.14 -13.81
N SER A 187 52.88 -16.48 -12.66
CA SER A 187 54.06 -15.75 -12.21
C SER A 187 54.14 -15.75 -10.68
N LEU A 188 55.32 -15.99 -10.12
CA LEU A 188 55.60 -15.91 -8.69
C LEU A 188 56.99 -15.33 -8.44
N SER A 189 57.06 -14.25 -7.65
CA SER A 189 58.30 -13.60 -7.21
C SER A 189 58.55 -13.82 -5.73
N TYR A 190 59.77 -13.56 -5.26
CA TYR A 190 60.10 -13.57 -3.83
C TYR A 190 59.20 -12.62 -3.01
N ALA A 191 58.90 -11.41 -3.53
CA ALA A 191 58.06 -10.45 -2.84
C ALA A 191 56.61 -10.90 -2.67
N MET A 192 56.10 -11.69 -3.62
CA MET A 192 54.78 -12.33 -3.53
C MET A 192 54.79 -13.45 -2.49
N VAL A 193 55.82 -14.32 -2.49
CA VAL A 193 55.94 -15.44 -1.53
C VAL A 193 56.15 -14.97 -0.10
N HIS A 194 57.04 -13.99 0.11
CA HIS A 194 57.34 -13.39 1.43
C HIS A 194 56.11 -12.76 2.09
N ASN A 195 55.15 -12.30 1.28
CA ASN A 195 53.90 -11.68 1.72
C ASN A 195 52.67 -12.58 1.52
N GLY A 196 52.84 -13.90 1.45
CA GLY A 196 51.74 -14.88 1.51
C GLY A 196 50.79 -14.91 0.29
N PHE A 197 51.25 -14.49 -0.89
CA PHE A 197 50.42 -14.44 -2.09
C PHE A 197 49.93 -15.84 -2.54
N ARG A 198 48.60 -16.03 -2.55
CA ARG A 198 47.96 -17.27 -3.01
C ARG A 198 47.96 -17.37 -4.53
N PHE A 199 48.95 -18.10 -5.06
CA PHE A 199 49.12 -18.33 -6.50
C PHE A 199 48.30 -19.51 -7.06
N VAL A 200 47.71 -20.37 -6.22
CA VAL A 200 46.79 -21.45 -6.65
C VAL A 200 45.35 -21.01 -6.37
N ARG A 201 44.72 -20.37 -7.35
CA ARG A 201 43.38 -19.78 -7.21
C ARG A 201 42.27 -20.80 -7.15
N GLN A 202 42.38 -21.89 -7.92
CA GLN A 202 41.33 -22.91 -8.00
C GLN A 202 41.90 -24.29 -8.37
N VAL A 203 41.43 -25.33 -7.68
CA VAL A 203 41.60 -26.74 -8.06
C VAL A 203 40.21 -27.36 -8.16
N LYS A 204 39.81 -27.75 -9.37
CA LYS A 204 38.51 -28.34 -9.67
C LYS A 204 38.67 -29.82 -10.01
N ILE A 205 37.96 -30.67 -9.28
CA ILE A 205 38.10 -32.13 -9.29
C ILE A 205 36.75 -32.73 -9.69
N THR A 206 36.69 -33.41 -10.83
CA THR A 206 35.45 -33.99 -11.38
C THR A 206 35.55 -35.52 -11.40
N ASN A 207 34.63 -36.20 -10.72
CA ASN A 207 34.58 -37.66 -10.65
C ASN A 207 33.47 -38.20 -11.58
N PRO A 208 33.80 -38.74 -12.77
CA PRO A 208 32.82 -39.38 -13.66
C PRO A 208 32.44 -40.80 -13.24
N GLY A 209 33.11 -41.39 -12.24
CA GLY A 209 32.93 -42.76 -11.79
C GLY A 209 32.01 -42.91 -10.57
N THR A 210 32.21 -44.00 -9.82
CA THR A 210 31.58 -44.25 -8.53
C THR A 210 32.10 -43.32 -7.44
N GLU A 211 31.36 -43.15 -6.35
CA GLU A 211 31.77 -42.39 -5.16
C GLU A 211 33.13 -42.85 -4.62
N ILE A 212 34.03 -41.91 -4.33
CA ILE A 212 35.35 -42.17 -3.72
C ILE A 212 35.46 -41.35 -2.43
N ARG A 213 35.60 -42.02 -1.28
CA ARG A 213 35.74 -41.34 0.01
C ARG A 213 37.19 -41.20 0.45
N GLY A 214 37.48 -40.11 1.18
CA GLY A 214 38.80 -39.82 1.76
C GLY A 214 39.92 -39.62 0.75
N ALA A 215 39.62 -39.21 -0.49
CA ALA A 215 40.64 -38.95 -1.50
C ALA A 215 41.54 -37.79 -1.06
N VAL A 216 42.85 -37.89 -1.29
CA VAL A 216 43.83 -36.90 -0.83
C VAL A 216 44.28 -36.04 -2.02
N VAL A 217 43.95 -34.76 -1.97
CA VAL A 217 44.46 -33.73 -2.88
C VAL A 217 45.84 -33.32 -2.39
N ARG A 218 46.89 -33.69 -3.12
CA ARG A 218 48.25 -33.18 -2.96
C ARG A 218 48.49 -32.04 -3.94
N VAL A 219 49.18 -31.00 -3.50
CA VAL A 219 49.65 -29.93 -4.38
C VAL A 219 51.13 -29.65 -4.12
N GLU A 220 51.95 -29.71 -5.17
CA GLU A 220 53.39 -29.47 -5.11
C GLU A 220 53.83 -28.38 -6.10
N VAL A 221 54.81 -27.56 -5.71
CA VAL A 221 55.48 -26.63 -6.63
C VAL A 221 56.90 -27.13 -6.90
N LEU A 222 57.21 -27.31 -8.19
CA LEU A 222 58.51 -27.78 -8.67
C LEU A 222 59.22 -26.67 -9.46
N ALA A 223 60.44 -26.35 -9.04
CA ALA A 223 61.42 -25.56 -9.80
C ALA A 223 62.34 -26.48 -10.61
N SER A 224 63.31 -25.92 -11.35
CA SER A 224 64.34 -26.71 -12.05
C SER A 224 65.26 -27.49 -11.10
N THR A 225 65.40 -27.03 -9.86
CA THR A 225 66.23 -27.63 -8.80
C THR A 225 65.53 -28.72 -7.98
N GLY A 226 64.21 -28.88 -8.12
CA GLY A 226 63.42 -29.83 -7.32
C GLY A 226 62.14 -29.20 -6.77
N ARG A 227 61.57 -29.79 -5.70
CA ARG A 227 60.38 -29.25 -5.04
C ARG A 227 60.74 -28.05 -4.16
N ILE A 228 59.96 -26.98 -4.27
CA ILE A 228 60.12 -25.73 -3.50
C ILE A 228 58.94 -25.45 -2.57
N SER A 229 57.87 -26.24 -2.65
CA SER A 229 56.74 -26.19 -1.72
C SER A 229 56.91 -27.16 -0.55
N GLU A 230 56.16 -26.86 0.50
CA GLU A 230 55.87 -27.79 1.59
C GLU A 230 54.85 -28.87 1.16
N ASP A 231 54.54 -29.80 2.06
CA ASP A 231 53.61 -30.91 1.85
C ASP A 231 52.14 -30.43 2.00
N PHE A 232 51.55 -29.84 0.95
CA PHE A 232 50.12 -29.52 0.97
C PHE A 232 49.29 -30.79 0.75
N GLN A 233 48.39 -31.11 1.70
CA GLN A 233 47.46 -32.24 1.62
C GLN A 233 46.07 -31.83 2.13
N HIS A 234 45.02 -32.14 1.36
CA HIS A 234 43.62 -31.87 1.71
C HIS A 234 42.73 -33.08 1.40
N TYR A 235 41.83 -33.45 2.32
CA TYR A 235 40.97 -34.64 2.17
C TYR A 235 39.60 -34.26 1.59
N VAL A 236 39.13 -34.99 0.57
CA VAL A 236 37.85 -34.75 -0.11
C VAL A 236 37.08 -36.05 -0.37
N ASP A 237 35.75 -35.98 -0.25
CA ASP A 237 34.84 -37.06 -0.66
C ASP A 237 34.27 -36.75 -2.05
N LEU A 238 34.70 -37.51 -3.07
CA LEU A 238 34.36 -37.29 -4.47
C LEU A 238 33.09 -38.07 -4.84
N ALA A 239 31.93 -37.43 -4.72
CA ALA A 239 30.64 -37.99 -5.12
C ALA A 239 30.57 -38.34 -6.62
N ALA A 240 29.81 -39.39 -6.95
CA ALA A 240 29.65 -39.89 -8.32
C ALA A 240 28.99 -38.85 -9.25
N GLY A 241 29.62 -38.58 -10.39
CA GLY A 241 29.12 -37.64 -11.40
C GLY A 241 29.20 -36.16 -11.03
N GLN A 242 29.83 -35.81 -9.90
CA GLN A 242 29.92 -34.43 -9.41
C GLN A 242 31.33 -33.83 -9.58
N ALA A 243 31.39 -32.50 -9.50
CA ALA A 243 32.64 -31.74 -9.45
C ALA A 243 32.72 -30.98 -8.12
N ILE A 244 33.86 -31.10 -7.44
CA ILE A 244 34.24 -30.30 -6.27
C ILE A 244 35.23 -29.23 -6.72
N VAL A 245 35.13 -28.06 -6.10
CA VAL A 245 36.01 -26.91 -6.34
C VAL A 245 36.66 -26.54 -5.01
N LEU A 246 37.99 -26.42 -5.02
CA LEU A 246 38.79 -25.88 -3.93
C LEU A 246 39.37 -24.55 -4.40
N ASP A 247 38.85 -23.44 -3.87
CA ASP A 247 39.32 -22.09 -4.17
C ASP A 247 40.38 -21.65 -3.14
N ASP A 248 41.27 -20.73 -3.54
CA ASP A 248 42.34 -20.12 -2.72
C ASP A 248 43.20 -21.12 -1.93
N VAL A 249 43.76 -22.10 -2.64
CA VAL A 249 44.54 -23.22 -2.07
C VAL A 249 45.89 -22.72 -1.55
N ASP A 250 46.10 -22.82 -0.24
CA ASP A 250 47.19 -22.16 0.49
C ASP A 250 48.53 -22.94 0.46
N VAL A 251 49.09 -23.11 -0.75
CA VAL A 251 50.31 -23.89 -1.00
C VAL A 251 51.56 -23.09 -0.62
N HIS A 252 52.12 -23.40 0.55
CA HIS A 252 53.30 -22.72 1.07
C HIS A 252 54.56 -23.05 0.25
N VAL A 253 55.34 -22.01 -0.10
CA VAL A 253 56.59 -22.08 -0.88
C VAL A 253 57.74 -21.49 -0.06
N SER A 254 58.89 -22.17 -0.05
CA SER A 254 60.08 -21.74 0.69
C SER A 254 60.59 -20.38 0.21
N ALA A 255 60.37 -19.34 1.02
CA ALA A 255 60.89 -18.00 0.77
C ALA A 255 62.44 -18.00 0.69
N ALA A 256 63.13 -18.86 1.46
CA ALA A 256 64.58 -19.01 1.38
C ALA A 256 65.03 -19.51 0.00
N THR A 257 64.37 -20.54 -0.53
CA THR A 257 64.68 -21.11 -1.85
C THR A 257 64.29 -20.16 -2.99
N MET A 258 63.25 -19.34 -2.81
CA MET A 258 62.92 -18.25 -3.74
C MET A 258 63.93 -17.09 -3.69
N TYR A 259 64.67 -16.91 -2.59
CA TYR A 259 65.72 -15.89 -2.48
C TYR A 259 67.00 -16.28 -3.24
N GLU A 260 67.32 -17.57 -3.31
CA GLU A 260 68.50 -18.11 -3.97
C GLU A 260 68.42 -18.10 -5.51
N LEU A 261 67.30 -17.66 -6.08
CA LEU A 261 67.09 -17.58 -7.53
C LEU A 261 67.88 -16.41 -8.14
N SER A 262 69.03 -16.71 -8.77
CA SER A 262 69.81 -15.73 -9.52
C SER A 262 69.11 -15.23 -10.78
N ASP A 263 68.38 -16.13 -11.46
CA ASP A 263 67.76 -15.90 -12.76
C ASP A 263 66.32 -16.39 -12.84
N LYS A 264 65.58 -15.83 -13.80
CA LYS A 264 64.21 -16.24 -14.16
C LYS A 264 64.21 -17.68 -14.65
N GLN A 265 63.47 -18.57 -13.98
CA GLN A 265 63.40 -19.99 -14.34
C GLN A 265 61.96 -20.51 -14.42
N PRO A 266 61.67 -21.50 -15.29
CA PRO A 266 60.36 -22.14 -15.34
C PRO A 266 60.17 -23.05 -14.13
N GLY A 267 58.96 -23.01 -13.57
CA GLY A 267 58.45 -23.97 -12.60
C GLY A 267 57.08 -24.51 -13.04
N ARG A 268 56.51 -25.36 -12.19
CA ARG A 268 55.17 -25.93 -12.38
C ARG A 268 54.50 -26.21 -11.05
N VAL A 269 53.18 -26.08 -11.03
CA VAL A 269 52.31 -26.57 -9.96
C VAL A 269 51.75 -27.92 -10.40
N VAL A 270 51.90 -28.93 -9.57
CA VAL A 270 51.44 -30.30 -9.80
C VAL A 270 50.35 -30.60 -8.79
N VAL A 271 49.17 -31.02 -9.26
CA VAL A 271 48.09 -31.52 -8.39
C VAL A 271 47.93 -33.01 -8.65
N THR A 272 47.97 -33.82 -7.58
CA THR A 272 47.64 -35.26 -7.62
C THR A 272 46.49 -35.56 -6.67
N ILE A 273 45.65 -36.52 -7.05
CA ILE A 273 44.53 -37.04 -6.28
C ILE A 273 44.84 -38.49 -5.96
N ASP A 274 45.04 -38.81 -4.69
CA ASP A 274 45.35 -40.17 -4.22
C ASP A 274 44.14 -40.84 -3.57
N SER A 275 44.05 -42.17 -3.67
CA SER A 275 43.06 -42.95 -2.93
C SER A 275 43.37 -43.00 -1.42
N GLY A 276 42.40 -42.63 -0.57
CA GLY A 276 42.54 -42.68 0.88
C GLY A 276 42.48 -44.10 1.46
N ALA A 277 43.64 -44.73 1.67
CA ALA A 277 43.75 -45.99 2.40
C ALA A 277 45.00 -46.02 3.29
N ALA A 278 44.81 -46.06 4.61
CA ALA A 278 45.91 -46.20 5.55
C ALA A 278 46.54 -47.60 5.46
N GLY A 279 47.80 -47.68 5.04
CA GLY A 279 48.60 -48.92 5.06
C GLY A 279 48.75 -49.67 3.72
N LEU A 280 48.16 -49.17 2.63
CA LEU A 280 48.44 -49.65 1.27
C LEU A 280 49.01 -48.51 0.41
N ALA A 281 49.70 -48.87 -0.68
CA ALA A 281 50.27 -47.88 -1.59
C ALA A 281 49.15 -47.04 -2.23
N ALA A 282 49.19 -45.73 -2.00
CA ALA A 282 48.22 -44.78 -2.55
C ALA A 282 48.15 -44.88 -4.09
N MET A 283 46.93 -44.99 -4.63
CA MET A 283 46.70 -45.07 -6.06
C MET A 283 46.37 -43.68 -6.63
N GLU A 284 47.10 -43.27 -7.65
CA GLU A 284 46.95 -41.99 -8.37
C GLU A 284 45.63 -41.98 -9.19
N LEU A 285 44.57 -41.47 -8.58
CA LEU A 285 43.21 -41.35 -9.14
C LEU A 285 43.08 -40.23 -10.18
N GLY A 286 43.90 -39.20 -10.09
CA GLY A 286 43.83 -38.01 -10.95
C GLY A 286 45.12 -37.20 -10.86
N LYS A 287 45.52 -36.57 -11.96
CA LYS A 287 46.68 -35.68 -11.99
C LYS A 287 46.49 -34.55 -13.00
N ALA A 288 46.97 -33.35 -12.66
CA ALA A 288 47.15 -32.24 -13.59
C ALA A 288 48.45 -31.47 -13.27
N GLU A 289 49.00 -30.77 -14.26
CA GLU A 289 50.16 -29.87 -14.11
C GLU A 289 49.86 -28.53 -14.77
N ALA A 290 50.22 -27.42 -14.10
CA ALA A 290 50.10 -26.05 -14.60
C ALA A 290 51.47 -25.36 -14.60
N ARG A 291 51.74 -24.49 -15.59
CA ARG A 291 53.02 -23.78 -15.72
C ARG A 291 53.06 -22.55 -14.81
N LEU A 292 54.21 -22.30 -14.18
CA LEU A 292 54.45 -21.17 -13.30
C LEU A 292 55.82 -20.56 -13.61
N GLN A 293 55.92 -19.24 -13.74
CA GLN A 293 57.20 -18.56 -13.94
C GLN A 293 57.76 -18.07 -12.61
N LEU A 294 58.95 -18.55 -12.23
CA LEU A 294 59.66 -18.11 -11.01
C LEU A 294 60.65 -16.98 -11.35
N PHE A 295 60.73 -15.98 -10.46
CA PHE A 295 61.53 -14.77 -10.66
C PHE A 295 62.49 -14.44 -9.48
N PRO A 296 63.68 -13.87 -9.75
CA PRO A 296 64.68 -13.49 -8.75
C PRO A 296 64.19 -12.53 -7.67
N ALA A 297 64.86 -12.56 -6.51
CA ALA A 297 64.46 -11.81 -5.32
C ALA A 297 64.43 -10.28 -5.48
N GLN A 298 65.29 -9.75 -6.35
CA GLN A 298 65.45 -8.31 -6.61
C GLN A 298 64.72 -7.85 -7.89
N LEU A 299 63.97 -8.72 -8.56
CA LEU A 299 63.23 -8.36 -9.77
C LEU A 299 61.77 -7.99 -9.45
N TRP A 300 61.43 -6.72 -9.67
CA TRP A 300 60.03 -6.28 -9.72
C TRP A 300 59.45 -6.49 -11.12
N ILE A 301 58.16 -6.80 -11.20
CA ILE A 301 57.43 -7.17 -12.42
C ILE A 301 56.34 -6.13 -12.64
N ALA A 302 56.28 -5.54 -13.83
CA ALA A 302 55.38 -4.44 -14.17
C ALA A 302 54.22 -4.90 -15.06
N GLY A 303 53.13 -4.11 -15.09
CA GLY A 303 52.07 -4.25 -16.11
C GLY A 303 51.22 -5.52 -16.00
N ARG A 304 51.10 -6.13 -14.81
CA ARG A 304 50.29 -7.34 -14.58
C ARG A 304 49.09 -7.09 -13.64
N GLY A 305 48.43 -5.95 -13.86
CA GLY A 305 47.35 -5.43 -13.02
C GLY A 305 47.85 -4.84 -11.70
N LEU A 306 46.93 -4.24 -10.93
CA LEU A 306 47.22 -3.50 -9.69
C LEU A 306 48.07 -4.30 -8.70
N VAL A 307 47.81 -5.61 -8.54
CA VAL A 307 48.58 -6.52 -7.68
C VAL A 307 50.11 -6.46 -7.93
N SER A 308 50.54 -6.23 -9.18
CA SER A 308 51.97 -6.09 -9.47
C SER A 308 52.57 -4.77 -8.98
N TYR A 309 51.76 -3.71 -8.87
CA TYR A 309 52.12 -2.43 -8.27
C TYR A 309 52.05 -2.50 -6.74
N GLU A 310 51.04 -3.15 -6.16
CA GLU A 310 50.92 -3.36 -4.70
C GLU A 310 52.19 -3.98 -4.09
N PHE A 311 52.73 -5.04 -4.71
CA PHE A 311 53.97 -5.69 -4.25
C PHE A 311 55.24 -4.87 -4.48
N LEU A 312 55.21 -3.71 -5.17
CA LEU A 312 56.35 -2.79 -5.20
C LEU A 312 56.64 -2.22 -3.80
N ALA A 313 55.62 -2.04 -2.95
CA ALA A 313 55.79 -1.57 -1.58
C ALA A 313 56.67 -2.50 -0.72
N ALA A 314 56.82 -3.79 -1.08
CA ALA A 314 57.73 -4.70 -0.38
C ALA A 314 59.21 -4.32 -0.58
N PHE A 315 59.58 -3.67 -1.69
CA PHE A 315 60.96 -3.24 -1.95
C PHE A 315 61.36 -1.99 -1.14
N VAL A 316 60.37 -1.29 -0.56
CA VAL A 316 60.60 -0.17 0.36
C VAL A 316 61.02 -0.72 1.73
N GLN A 317 62.29 -0.51 2.11
CA GLN A 317 62.93 -1.11 3.27
C GLN A 317 63.35 -0.06 4.33
N PRO A 318 62.41 0.50 5.13
CA PRO A 318 62.71 1.58 6.08
C PRO A 318 63.77 1.21 7.11
N HIS A 319 63.72 -0.02 7.65
CA HIS A 319 64.66 -0.48 8.68
C HIS A 319 66.02 -0.96 8.15
N HIS A 320 66.31 -0.76 6.85
CA HIS A 320 67.63 -1.09 6.31
C HIS A 320 68.69 -0.15 6.91
N PRO A 321 69.83 -0.65 7.47
CA PRO A 321 70.78 0.20 8.21
C PRO A 321 71.32 1.42 7.46
N ALA A 322 71.44 1.38 6.13
CA ALA A 322 71.79 2.53 5.30
C ALA A 322 70.76 3.69 5.34
N ILE A 323 69.47 3.40 5.53
CA ILE A 323 68.40 4.41 5.70
C ILE A 323 68.56 5.14 7.03
N ALA A 324 68.83 4.42 8.12
CA ALA A 324 69.05 5.05 9.42
C ALA A 324 70.23 6.06 9.41
N LYS A 325 71.30 5.78 8.65
CA LYS A 325 72.39 6.74 8.40
C LYS A 325 71.90 7.99 7.65
N LEU A 326 71.16 7.78 6.56
CA LEU A 326 70.60 8.86 5.72
C LEU A 326 69.65 9.77 6.51
N VAL A 327 68.79 9.19 7.34
CA VAL A 327 67.84 9.93 8.17
C VAL A 327 68.56 10.72 9.27
N SER A 328 69.65 10.19 9.85
CA SER A 328 70.49 10.95 10.79
C SER A 328 71.11 12.18 10.13
N GLU A 329 71.67 12.03 8.92
CA GLU A 329 72.24 13.15 8.14
C GLU A 329 71.17 14.19 7.76
N ALA A 330 69.93 13.76 7.53
CA ALA A 330 68.80 14.65 7.30
C ALA A 330 68.37 15.40 8.57
N ALA A 331 68.40 14.76 9.75
CA ALA A 331 68.10 15.41 11.03
C ALA A 331 69.09 16.54 11.35
N ASP A 332 70.39 16.33 11.08
CA ASP A 332 71.44 17.36 11.22
C ASP A 332 71.20 18.54 10.27
N LEU A 333 70.85 18.26 9.00
CA LEU A 333 70.50 19.28 8.01
C LEU A 333 69.25 20.07 8.43
N LEU A 334 68.19 19.37 8.86
CA LEU A 334 66.93 19.95 9.30
C LEU A 334 67.11 20.84 10.54
N ALA A 335 67.96 20.43 11.48
CA ALA A 335 68.35 21.25 12.63
C ALA A 335 69.08 22.53 12.20
N SER A 336 69.98 22.44 11.20
CA SER A 336 70.74 23.58 10.71
C SER A 336 69.91 24.64 9.97
N THR A 337 68.77 24.25 9.40
CA THR A 337 67.87 25.14 8.62
C THR A 337 66.66 25.62 9.42
N THR A 338 66.07 24.76 10.25
CA THR A 338 64.80 25.03 10.97
C THR A 338 64.97 25.26 12.47
N GLY A 339 66.16 24.95 13.02
CA GLY A 339 66.42 24.98 14.46
C GLY A 339 65.91 23.75 15.23
N SER A 340 65.19 22.82 14.60
CA SER A 340 64.69 21.58 15.21
C SER A 340 65.14 20.35 14.45
N SER A 341 65.77 19.40 15.16
CA SER A 341 66.14 18.09 14.62
C SER A 341 65.00 17.06 14.66
N SER A 342 63.79 17.42 15.09
CA SER A 342 62.71 16.42 15.19
C SER A 342 62.18 16.02 13.81
N LEU A 343 61.88 14.73 13.69
CA LEU A 343 61.38 14.06 12.50
C LEU A 343 59.92 13.57 12.69
N ASP A 344 59.20 14.14 13.66
CA ASP A 344 57.80 13.80 13.98
C ASP A 344 56.86 14.21 12.83
N GLY A 345 56.74 13.35 11.81
CA GLY A 345 56.25 13.68 10.47
C GLY A 345 55.00 14.56 10.41
N TYR A 346 53.94 14.19 11.14
CA TYR A 346 52.62 14.84 11.03
C TYR A 346 52.24 15.77 12.20
N THR A 347 53.07 15.86 13.25
CA THR A 347 52.68 16.53 14.50
C THR A 347 52.59 18.05 14.35
N ASP A 348 53.52 18.65 13.60
CA ASP A 348 53.59 20.11 13.38
C ASP A 348 53.00 20.53 12.01
N GLY A 349 52.24 19.64 11.35
CA GLY A 349 51.47 19.93 10.15
C GLY A 349 52.22 19.83 8.81
N ALA A 350 51.48 20.10 7.73
CA ALA A 350 51.89 19.87 6.33
C ALA A 350 53.16 20.62 5.88
N GLU A 351 53.47 21.75 6.52
CA GLU A 351 54.70 22.51 6.25
C GLU A 351 55.93 21.81 6.84
N ARG A 352 55.80 21.17 8.02
CA ARG A 352 56.89 20.39 8.63
C ARG A 352 57.20 19.11 7.84
N VAL A 353 56.19 18.47 7.25
CA VAL A 353 56.40 17.35 6.30
C VAL A 353 57.30 17.80 5.14
N ASP A 354 57.03 18.96 4.55
CA ASP A 354 57.79 19.50 3.42
C ASP A 354 59.26 19.79 3.80
N GLU A 355 59.51 20.31 5.01
CA GLU A 355 60.86 20.53 5.55
C GLU A 355 61.63 19.21 5.72
N ILE A 356 61.00 18.19 6.33
CA ILE A 356 61.61 16.86 6.54
C ILE A 356 61.91 16.20 5.20
N VAL A 357 60.98 16.23 4.25
CA VAL A 357 61.17 15.70 2.88
C VAL A 357 62.35 16.41 2.19
N PHE A 358 62.45 17.73 2.30
CA PHE A 358 63.55 18.48 1.68
C PHE A 358 64.91 18.18 2.33
N ALA A 359 64.95 18.03 3.67
CA ALA A 359 66.18 17.65 4.37
C ALA A 359 66.66 16.23 3.98
N LEU A 360 65.73 15.27 3.83
CA LEU A 360 66.02 13.92 3.33
C LEU A 360 66.52 13.95 1.89
N ALA A 361 65.89 14.75 1.02
CA ALA A 361 66.33 14.93 -0.37
C ALA A 361 67.76 15.51 -0.43
N GLN A 362 68.07 16.50 0.42
CA GLN A 362 69.41 17.09 0.51
C GLN A 362 70.45 16.11 1.07
N ALA A 363 70.10 15.29 2.06
CA ALA A 363 70.96 14.22 2.56
C ALA A 363 71.27 13.19 1.46
N ALA A 364 70.27 12.74 0.71
CA ALA A 364 70.45 11.78 -0.39
C ALA A 364 71.31 12.36 -1.52
N ARG A 365 71.06 13.63 -1.88
CA ARG A 365 71.83 14.39 -2.86
C ARG A 365 73.31 14.54 -2.46
N ASN A 366 73.61 14.67 -1.17
CA ASN A 366 74.97 14.77 -0.63
C ASN A 366 75.78 13.46 -0.76
N ARG A 367 75.15 12.31 -1.04
CA ARG A 367 75.84 11.02 -1.23
C ARG A 367 76.53 10.83 -2.59
N ASP A 368 76.39 11.77 -3.53
CA ASP A 368 76.92 11.68 -4.92
C ASP A 368 76.44 10.41 -5.65
N ILE A 369 75.15 10.10 -5.52
CA ILE A 369 74.49 8.98 -6.23
C ILE A 369 74.54 9.26 -7.74
N ARG A 370 74.95 8.29 -8.55
CA ARG A 370 75.07 8.43 -9.99
C ARG A 370 73.93 7.73 -10.70
N TYR A 371 73.34 8.41 -11.68
CA TYR A 371 72.27 7.84 -12.47
C TYR A 371 72.76 6.64 -13.29
N SER A 372 72.24 5.46 -12.98
CA SER A 372 72.29 4.31 -13.87
C SER A 372 71.07 4.38 -14.78
N MET A 373 71.25 4.31 -16.10
CA MET A 373 70.17 3.83 -16.95
C MET A 373 69.73 2.45 -16.44
N PRO A 374 68.42 2.12 -16.43
CA PRO A 374 68.01 0.74 -16.20
C PRO A 374 68.66 -0.16 -17.26
N PRO A 375 69.16 -1.35 -16.88
CA PRO A 375 69.71 -2.28 -17.87
C PRO A 375 68.64 -2.60 -18.91
N ALA A 376 69.02 -2.74 -20.17
CA ALA A 376 68.08 -3.06 -21.24
C ALA A 376 67.54 -4.48 -21.04
N SER A 377 66.44 -4.62 -20.30
CA SER A 377 65.83 -5.90 -19.92
C SER A 377 65.38 -6.68 -21.15
N TRP A 378 66.25 -7.59 -21.65
CA TRP A 378 66.01 -8.37 -22.87
C TRP A 378 64.71 -9.20 -22.78
N GLY A 379 63.61 -8.62 -23.26
CA GLY A 379 62.29 -9.27 -23.32
C GLY A 379 61.53 -9.40 -21.99
N LEU A 380 61.73 -8.49 -21.02
CA LEU A 380 61.03 -8.53 -19.73
C LEU A 380 60.12 -7.33 -19.46
N GLN A 381 58.89 -7.61 -19.01
CA GLN A 381 57.98 -6.68 -18.35
C GLN A 381 58.41 -6.48 -16.87
N GLY A 382 59.59 -5.89 -16.63
CA GLY A 382 60.10 -5.75 -15.26
C GLY A 382 61.52 -5.17 -15.17
N GLN A 383 61.88 -4.81 -13.93
CA GLN A 383 63.12 -4.11 -13.60
C GLN A 383 63.73 -4.67 -12.30
N GLN A 384 65.07 -4.73 -12.23
CA GLN A 384 65.78 -5.01 -10.99
C GLN A 384 65.78 -3.76 -10.09
N VAL A 385 65.40 -3.94 -8.82
CA VAL A 385 65.38 -2.90 -7.79
C VAL A 385 66.53 -3.13 -6.81
N ARG A 386 67.37 -2.12 -6.63
CA ARG A 386 68.55 -2.15 -5.75
C ARG A 386 68.17 -1.96 -4.29
N THR A 387 68.95 -2.56 -3.40
CA THR A 387 68.82 -2.34 -1.95
C THR A 387 69.33 -0.96 -1.53
N PRO A 388 68.89 -0.40 -0.39
CA PRO A 388 69.34 0.92 0.06
C PRO A 388 70.87 1.04 0.24
N ALA A 389 71.60 -0.03 0.58
CA ALA A 389 73.06 -0.01 0.56
C ALA A 389 73.63 0.25 -0.85
N GLN A 390 73.16 -0.49 -1.85
CA GLN A 390 73.65 -0.37 -3.24
C GLN A 390 73.38 1.03 -3.84
N VAL A 391 72.31 1.70 -3.39
CA VAL A 391 72.01 3.07 -3.84
C VAL A 391 72.82 4.12 -3.07
N LEU A 392 72.93 4.00 -1.74
CA LEU A 392 73.47 5.04 -0.86
C LEU A 392 74.96 4.89 -0.51
N GLU A 393 75.53 3.69 -0.73
CA GLU A 393 76.92 3.33 -0.38
C GLU A 393 77.74 2.99 -1.63
N ASP A 394 77.22 2.18 -2.56
CA ASP A 394 77.83 1.97 -3.90
C ASP A 394 77.54 3.12 -4.88
N ARG A 395 76.64 4.05 -4.51
CA ARG A 395 76.30 5.29 -5.23
C ARG A 395 75.74 5.10 -6.65
N LEU A 396 74.93 4.06 -6.88
CA LEU A 396 74.33 3.78 -8.19
C LEU A 396 72.81 3.56 -8.09
N GLY A 397 72.02 4.32 -8.84
CA GLY A 397 70.56 4.20 -8.83
C GLY A 397 69.88 4.62 -10.13
N THR A 398 68.79 3.95 -10.47
CA THR A 398 67.77 4.35 -11.45
C THR A 398 66.71 5.25 -10.78
N CYS A 399 65.78 5.81 -11.58
CA CYS A 399 64.62 6.55 -11.07
C CYS A 399 63.76 5.75 -10.07
N LEU A 400 63.56 4.44 -10.32
CA LEU A 400 62.85 3.55 -9.42
C LEU A 400 63.65 3.27 -8.14
N ASP A 401 64.96 3.03 -8.25
CA ASP A 401 65.83 2.80 -7.09
C ASP A 401 65.84 4.02 -6.15
N THR A 402 65.97 5.23 -6.69
CA THR A 402 65.95 6.48 -5.89
C THR A 402 64.57 6.75 -5.29
N THR A 403 63.50 6.44 -6.01
CA THR A 403 62.12 6.56 -5.50
C THR A 403 61.86 5.60 -4.33
N VAL A 404 62.22 4.33 -4.46
CA VAL A 404 62.05 3.30 -3.41
C VAL A 404 62.90 3.61 -2.17
N VAL A 405 64.13 4.10 -2.35
CA VAL A 405 65.02 4.48 -1.22
C VAL A 405 64.55 5.74 -0.52
N MET A 406 64.07 6.75 -1.24
CA MET A 406 63.48 7.94 -0.61
C MET A 406 62.17 7.61 0.12
N ALA A 407 61.32 6.76 -0.45
CA ALA A 407 60.13 6.26 0.23
C ALA A 407 60.48 5.53 1.55
N ALA A 408 61.54 4.71 1.56
CA ALA A 408 62.00 4.01 2.76
C ALA A 408 62.47 4.98 3.85
N ALA A 409 63.07 6.11 3.46
CA ALA A 409 63.49 7.15 4.41
C ALA A 409 62.31 7.96 4.96
N LEU A 410 61.27 8.22 4.14
CA LEU A 410 60.02 8.83 4.62
C LEU A 410 59.25 7.92 5.57
N GLU A 411 59.10 6.64 5.22
CA GLU A 411 58.42 5.66 6.07
C GLU A 411 59.13 5.48 7.42
N PHE A 412 60.47 5.55 7.45
CA PHE A 412 61.24 5.57 8.70
C PHE A 412 60.96 6.82 9.56
N CYS A 413 60.70 7.98 8.95
CA CYS A 413 60.25 9.21 9.63
C CYS A 413 58.74 9.24 9.91
N GLY A 414 58.00 8.14 9.69
CA GLY A 414 56.56 8.06 9.88
C GLY A 414 55.72 8.79 8.83
N ILE A 415 56.34 9.41 7.82
CA ILE A 415 55.67 10.06 6.69
C ILE A 415 55.28 9.00 5.67
N ALA A 416 54.00 8.92 5.32
CA ALA A 416 53.46 7.94 4.39
C ALA A 416 53.83 8.27 2.92
N PRO A 417 54.64 7.44 2.24
CA PRO A 417 55.09 7.70 0.88
C PRO A 417 54.21 7.02 -0.17
N LEU A 418 54.17 7.64 -1.35
CA LEU A 418 53.46 7.18 -2.54
C LEU A 418 54.46 6.96 -3.68
N LEU A 419 54.43 5.79 -4.33
CA LEU A 419 55.29 5.49 -5.48
C LEU A 419 54.48 5.78 -6.75
N TRP A 420 54.81 6.85 -7.47
CA TRP A 420 54.13 7.24 -8.71
C TRP A 420 54.85 6.63 -9.90
N LEU A 421 54.12 5.83 -10.68
CA LEU A 421 54.65 5.05 -11.79
C LEU A 421 54.04 5.54 -13.11
N VAL A 422 54.90 5.82 -14.08
CA VAL A 422 54.57 6.36 -15.41
C VAL A 422 55.31 5.55 -16.48
N GLU A 423 54.97 5.69 -17.76
CA GLU A 423 55.71 4.98 -18.80
C GLU A 423 57.21 5.40 -18.80
N GLY A 424 58.09 4.42 -18.56
CA GLY A 424 59.54 4.58 -18.58
C GLY A 424 60.17 5.35 -17.40
N HIS A 425 59.40 5.80 -16.42
CA HIS A 425 59.89 6.61 -15.29
C HIS A 425 59.13 6.34 -13.98
N ALA A 426 59.71 6.75 -12.85
CA ALA A 426 59.10 6.66 -11.53
C ALA A 426 59.55 7.85 -10.67
N PHE A 427 58.62 8.43 -9.93
CA PHE A 427 58.89 9.54 -9.01
C PHE A 427 58.14 9.34 -7.68
N LEU A 428 58.48 10.16 -6.69
CA LEU A 428 57.96 10.03 -5.34
C LEU A 428 56.83 11.03 -5.12
N GLY A 429 55.75 10.56 -4.49
CA GLY A 429 54.79 11.40 -3.78
C GLY A 429 54.83 11.09 -2.28
N TYR A 430 54.20 11.93 -1.48
CA TYR A 430 54.03 11.73 -0.05
C TYR A 430 52.80 12.45 0.45
N TRP A 431 52.12 11.85 1.42
CA TRP A 431 51.02 12.52 2.11
C TRP A 431 51.57 13.60 3.05
N ARG A 432 51.01 14.80 2.96
CA ARG A 432 51.33 15.96 3.82
C ARG A 432 50.52 16.00 5.12
N GLU A 433 49.57 15.08 5.26
CA GLU A 433 48.76 14.80 6.46
C GLU A 433 48.69 13.28 6.66
N GLU A 434 48.26 12.78 7.83
CA GLU A 434 48.29 11.33 8.12
C GLU A 434 47.15 10.55 7.43
N MET A 435 47.31 10.31 6.12
CA MET A 435 46.32 9.65 5.26
C MET A 435 46.87 8.39 4.56
N ALA A 436 45.98 7.68 3.86
CA ALA A 436 46.30 6.52 3.01
C ALA A 436 45.21 6.33 1.92
N LEU A 437 45.57 5.76 0.77
CA LEU A 437 44.63 5.40 -0.29
C LEU A 437 43.66 4.25 0.11
N PRO A 438 42.51 4.09 -0.59
CA PRO A 438 41.57 2.99 -0.33
C PRO A 438 42.16 1.59 -0.60
N THR A 439 43.11 1.48 -1.52
CA THR A 439 43.79 0.24 -1.95
C THR A 439 45.30 0.45 -2.01
N ALA A 440 46.09 -0.62 -1.82
CA ALA A 440 47.56 -0.55 -1.80
C ALA A 440 48.18 -0.05 -3.12
N ALA A 441 47.47 -0.19 -4.25
CA ALA A 441 47.72 0.55 -5.48
C ALA A 441 46.41 1.06 -6.09
N SER A 442 46.46 2.16 -6.83
CA SER A 442 45.32 2.75 -7.53
C SER A 442 45.70 3.24 -8.93
N ASP A 443 44.76 3.11 -9.86
CA ASP A 443 44.75 3.65 -11.22
C ASP A 443 43.62 4.68 -11.47
N ASP A 444 42.90 5.17 -10.44
CA ASP A 444 42.07 6.39 -10.54
C ASP A 444 42.96 7.63 -10.54
N VAL A 445 43.59 7.87 -11.70
CA VAL A 445 44.53 8.98 -11.93
C VAL A 445 43.86 10.33 -11.66
N ALA A 446 42.55 10.46 -11.92
CA ALA A 446 41.82 11.71 -11.73
C ALA A 446 41.66 12.08 -10.24
N GLU A 447 41.36 11.10 -9.38
CA GLU A 447 41.33 11.28 -7.92
C GLU A 447 42.73 11.63 -7.38
N LEU A 448 43.76 10.93 -7.84
CA LEU A 448 45.15 11.15 -7.43
C LEU A 448 45.67 12.54 -7.84
N VAL A 449 45.39 12.98 -9.08
CA VAL A 449 45.68 14.34 -9.58
C VAL A 449 44.98 15.40 -8.74
N SER A 450 43.70 15.18 -8.36
CA SER A 450 42.96 16.11 -7.52
C SER A 450 43.56 16.24 -6.10
N LEU A 451 44.05 15.15 -5.52
CA LEU A 451 44.70 15.15 -4.20
C LEU A 451 46.05 15.90 -4.20
N VAL A 452 46.80 15.87 -5.31
CA VAL A 452 47.98 16.73 -5.51
C VAL A 452 47.57 18.20 -5.66
N GLN A 453 46.61 18.51 -6.54
CA GLN A 453 46.15 19.88 -6.78
C GLN A 453 45.55 20.56 -5.54
N ARG A 454 44.94 19.78 -4.64
CA ARG A 454 44.40 20.24 -3.34
C ARG A 454 45.47 20.34 -2.24
N GLY A 455 46.73 20.00 -2.53
CA GLY A 455 47.86 20.15 -1.61
C GLY A 455 47.99 19.07 -0.53
N TYR A 456 47.23 17.97 -0.61
CA TYR A 456 47.32 16.83 0.33
C TYR A 456 48.47 15.88 0.01
N ILE A 457 48.82 15.75 -1.27
CA ILE A 457 49.97 14.99 -1.75
C ILE A 457 51.02 15.99 -2.26
N GLY A 458 52.23 15.93 -1.70
CA GLY A 458 53.39 16.60 -2.28
C GLY A 458 54.13 15.65 -3.23
N LEU A 459 54.71 16.18 -4.31
CA LEU A 459 55.50 15.42 -5.27
C LEU A 459 57.01 15.74 -5.17
N LEU A 460 57.86 14.83 -5.68
CA LEU A 460 59.31 14.94 -5.64
C LEU A 460 59.98 14.15 -6.80
N GLU A 461 60.66 14.85 -7.70
CA GLU A 461 61.49 14.25 -8.75
C GLU A 461 62.80 13.69 -8.18
N THR A 462 62.88 12.37 -8.01
CA THR A 462 64.04 11.74 -7.35
C THR A 462 65.25 11.62 -8.26
N THR A 463 65.11 11.76 -9.58
CA THR A 463 66.27 11.73 -10.49
C THR A 463 67.19 12.94 -10.34
N LEU A 464 66.64 14.11 -9.93
CA LEU A 464 67.44 15.31 -9.62
C LEU A 464 68.42 15.11 -8.46
N LEU A 465 68.20 14.09 -7.61
CA LEU A 465 69.12 13.70 -6.54
C LEU A 465 70.42 13.07 -7.08
N THR A 466 70.45 12.67 -8.36
CA THR A 466 71.59 12.00 -9.02
C THR A 466 72.39 12.88 -9.98
N GLY A 467 72.01 14.15 -10.12
CA GLY A 467 72.70 15.14 -10.96
C GLY A 467 73.82 15.88 -10.23
N SER A 468 74.49 16.80 -10.92
CA SER A 468 75.46 17.73 -10.32
C SER A 468 74.86 19.07 -9.89
N GLN A 469 73.58 19.32 -10.17
CA GLN A 469 72.92 20.60 -9.93
C GLN A 469 72.58 20.83 -8.44
N THR A 470 72.34 22.09 -8.09
CA THR A 470 71.78 22.50 -6.78
C THR A 470 70.27 22.26 -6.78
N ILE A 471 69.76 21.61 -5.74
CA ILE A 471 68.32 21.33 -5.59
C ILE A 471 67.65 22.35 -4.66
N THR A 472 66.40 22.67 -4.95
CA THR A 472 65.49 23.44 -4.09
C THR A 472 64.11 22.78 -4.11
N MET A 473 63.30 22.95 -3.06
CA MET A 473 62.00 22.28 -2.99
C MET A 473 61.07 22.60 -4.19
N PRO A 474 60.98 23.85 -4.71
CA PRO A 474 60.24 24.14 -5.93
C PRO A 474 60.76 23.38 -7.16
N THR A 475 62.09 23.27 -7.35
CA THR A 475 62.66 22.54 -8.50
C THR A 475 62.45 21.03 -8.44
N LEU A 476 62.30 20.45 -7.25
CA LEU A 476 62.00 19.03 -7.06
C LEU A 476 60.52 18.73 -7.32
N ARG A 477 59.63 19.68 -7.02
CA ARG A 477 58.18 19.64 -7.27
C ARG A 477 57.80 19.89 -8.73
N SER A 478 58.39 20.92 -9.35
CA SER A 478 57.93 21.45 -10.64
C SER A 478 58.04 20.50 -11.83
N SER A 479 58.90 19.48 -11.78
CA SER A 479 59.04 18.51 -12.89
C SER A 479 57.82 17.59 -13.01
N PRO A 480 57.44 16.80 -11.98
CA PRO A 480 56.26 15.94 -12.05
C PRO A 480 54.96 16.75 -12.08
N GLU A 481 54.89 17.89 -11.39
CA GLU A 481 53.72 18.78 -11.43
C GLU A 481 53.47 19.30 -12.86
N ALA A 482 54.46 19.99 -13.46
CA ALA A 482 54.29 20.57 -14.80
C ALA A 482 54.21 19.53 -15.92
N LYS A 483 54.69 18.29 -15.73
CA LYS A 483 54.59 17.23 -16.73
C LYS A 483 53.31 16.40 -16.60
N TYR A 484 53.00 15.90 -15.40
CA TYR A 484 51.98 14.86 -15.19
C TYR A 484 50.70 15.36 -14.49
N ILE A 485 50.71 16.59 -13.94
CA ILE A 485 49.55 17.19 -13.27
C ILE A 485 48.96 18.34 -14.11
N GLU A 486 49.80 19.18 -14.73
CA GLU A 486 49.36 20.34 -15.53
C GLU A 486 49.09 20.04 -17.01
N ARG A 487 49.90 19.20 -17.66
CA ARG A 487 49.90 19.04 -19.14
C ARG A 487 49.11 17.85 -19.68
N GLY A 488 48.78 16.90 -18.82
CA GLY A 488 48.15 15.62 -19.18
C GLY A 488 48.64 14.53 -18.24
N HIS A 489 47.76 13.57 -17.93
CA HIS A 489 48.01 12.53 -16.93
C HIS A 489 47.93 11.09 -17.49
N ASP A 490 47.73 10.95 -18.80
CA ASP A 490 47.62 9.66 -19.51
C ASP A 490 48.87 8.78 -19.40
N ASP A 491 50.05 9.38 -19.14
CA ASP A 491 51.32 8.67 -18.91
C ASP A 491 51.34 7.87 -17.58
N ILE A 492 50.40 8.11 -16.64
CA ILE A 492 50.39 7.49 -15.29
C ILE A 492 49.78 6.09 -15.34
N LEU A 493 50.57 5.10 -14.90
CA LEU A 493 50.23 3.69 -14.93
C LEU A 493 49.58 3.21 -13.62
N ALA A 494 50.06 3.72 -12.48
CA ALA A 494 49.51 3.48 -11.13
C ALA A 494 50.23 4.35 -10.09
N VAL A 495 49.61 4.52 -8.92
CA VAL A 495 50.26 4.99 -7.70
C VAL A 495 50.15 3.93 -6.62
N THR A 496 51.27 3.57 -6.00
CA THR A 496 51.34 2.60 -4.88
C THR A 496 51.42 3.34 -3.55
N ASP A 497 50.49 3.09 -2.63
CA ASP A 497 50.53 3.65 -1.28
C ASP A 497 51.18 2.65 -0.31
N VAL A 498 52.36 3.01 0.19
CA VAL A 498 53.16 2.10 1.04
C VAL A 498 52.50 1.91 2.41
N ARG A 499 51.86 2.96 2.97
CA ARG A 499 51.17 2.86 4.26
C ARG A 499 49.94 1.96 4.15
N ARG A 500 49.18 2.09 3.06
CA ARG A 500 48.06 1.18 2.79
C ARG A 500 48.55 -0.24 2.54
N ALA A 501 49.63 -0.43 1.80
CA ALA A 501 50.25 -1.74 1.60
C ALA A 501 50.67 -2.40 2.93
N ARG A 502 51.19 -1.65 3.93
CA ARG A 502 51.44 -2.20 5.28
C ARG A 502 50.16 -2.63 6.01
N LEU A 503 49.06 -1.92 5.82
CA LEU A 503 47.76 -2.28 6.42
C LEU A 503 47.16 -3.53 5.78
N ASP A 504 47.37 -3.71 4.48
CA ASP A 504 46.97 -4.90 3.70
C ASP A 504 47.94 -6.10 3.85
N GLY A 505 49.00 -5.96 4.66
CA GLY A 505 49.93 -7.04 5.00
C GLY A 505 51.13 -7.21 4.08
N ILE A 506 51.39 -6.27 3.17
CA ILE A 506 52.58 -6.24 2.30
C ILE A 506 53.73 -5.57 3.04
N TYR A 507 54.57 -6.38 3.66
CA TYR A 507 55.69 -5.96 4.48
C TYR A 507 57.01 -5.80 3.69
N PRO A 508 57.99 -5.05 4.23
CA PRO A 508 59.31 -4.94 3.63
C PRO A 508 60.00 -6.31 3.43
N LEU A 509 60.72 -6.44 2.32
CA LEU A 509 61.69 -7.52 2.14
C LEU A 509 62.79 -7.41 3.21
N PRO A 510 63.28 -8.54 3.76
CA PRO A 510 64.25 -8.53 4.86
C PRO A 510 65.61 -8.00 4.39
N ALA A 511 66.10 -6.97 5.07
CA ALA A 511 67.38 -6.35 4.75
C ALA A 511 68.54 -7.28 5.15
N ARG A 512 69.43 -7.60 4.21
CA ARG A 512 70.60 -8.46 4.45
C ARG A 512 71.88 -7.63 4.37
N THR A 513 72.64 -7.58 5.46
CA THR A 513 73.90 -6.83 5.54
C THR A 513 75.04 -7.72 5.99
N THR A 514 76.23 -7.54 5.41
CA THR A 514 77.45 -8.22 5.88
C THR A 514 78.04 -7.45 7.05
N ALA A 515 78.17 -8.10 8.22
CA ALA A 515 78.87 -7.54 9.37
C ALA A 515 80.38 -7.42 9.08
N GLY A 516 81.09 -6.60 9.88
CA GLY A 516 82.55 -6.44 9.75
C GLY A 516 83.37 -7.73 10.00
N SER A 517 82.73 -8.80 10.48
CA SER A 517 83.27 -10.16 10.59
C SER A 517 83.17 -11.00 9.31
N GLY A 518 82.45 -10.55 8.29
CA GLY A 518 82.05 -11.34 7.12
C GLY A 518 80.77 -12.16 7.32
N GLU A 519 80.15 -12.09 8.49
CA GLU A 519 78.90 -12.80 8.82
C GLU A 519 77.67 -12.08 8.24
N LEU A 520 76.67 -12.84 7.77
CA LEU A 520 75.53 -12.31 7.02
C LEU A 520 74.33 -12.11 7.95
N VAL A 521 74.09 -10.85 8.35
CA VAL A 521 73.02 -10.46 9.27
C VAL A 521 71.74 -10.17 8.50
N VAL A 522 70.65 -10.86 8.85
CA VAL A 522 69.32 -10.69 8.27
C VAL A 522 68.43 -9.90 9.24
N HIS A 523 68.10 -8.67 8.88
CA HIS A 523 67.16 -7.81 9.59
C HIS A 523 65.76 -8.05 9.03
N ASN A 524 64.99 -8.92 9.69
CA ASN A 524 63.58 -9.13 9.38
C ASN A 524 62.73 -7.97 9.88
N TYR A 525 61.75 -7.54 9.08
CA TYR A 525 60.68 -6.67 9.60
C TYR A 525 59.83 -7.46 10.61
N VAL A 526 59.67 -6.91 11.81
CA VAL A 526 58.71 -7.41 12.80
C VAL A 526 57.65 -6.31 12.96
N PRO A 527 56.40 -6.50 12.52
CA PRO A 527 55.35 -5.53 12.78
C PRO A 527 55.19 -5.37 14.29
N GLN A 528 55.13 -4.12 14.77
CA GLN A 528 54.79 -3.87 16.17
C GLN A 528 53.45 -4.55 16.46
N ALA A 529 53.43 -5.43 17.46
CA ALA A 529 52.23 -6.18 17.79
C ALA A 529 51.10 -5.20 18.11
N LYS A 530 50.03 -5.22 17.31
CA LYS A 530 48.84 -4.38 17.52
C LYS A 530 48.21 -4.77 18.86
N ILE A 531 48.58 -4.04 19.91
CA ILE A 531 47.77 -3.94 21.13
C ILE A 531 46.40 -3.48 20.63
N ALA A 532 45.38 -4.33 20.81
CA ALA A 532 44.01 -3.98 20.45
C ALA A 532 43.68 -2.63 21.13
N PRO A 533 43.20 -1.62 20.38
CA PRO A 533 43.24 -0.24 20.83
C PRO A 533 42.49 -0.09 22.16
N VAL A 534 43.27 0.07 23.23
CA VAL A 534 42.74 0.42 24.55
C VAL A 534 42.09 1.77 24.38
N VAL A 535 40.76 1.79 24.40
CA VAL A 535 39.95 3.01 24.28
C VAL A 535 40.50 4.02 25.29
N PRO A 536 41.12 5.14 24.86
CA PRO A 536 41.71 6.06 25.81
C PRO A 536 40.58 6.71 26.61
N GLU A 537 40.53 6.45 27.92
CA GLU A 537 39.71 7.24 28.83
C GLU A 537 40.28 8.67 28.89
N LYS A 538 39.93 9.48 27.89
CA LYS A 538 40.20 10.91 27.87
C LYS A 538 39.33 11.60 28.92
N ASN A 539 39.77 11.50 30.17
CA ASN A 539 39.48 12.44 31.25
C ASN A 539 40.07 13.82 30.89
N GLY A 540 39.49 14.45 29.86
CA GLY A 540 39.80 15.79 29.39
C GLY A 540 38.51 16.60 29.38
N LYS A 541 38.40 17.56 30.30
CA LYS A 541 37.22 18.43 30.42
C LYS A 541 37.08 19.31 29.18
N ILE A 542 36.15 18.96 28.29
CA ILE A 542 35.63 19.89 27.28
C ILE A 542 34.75 20.91 28.04
N PRO A 543 34.87 22.23 27.79
CA PRO A 543 33.99 23.22 28.39
C PRO A 543 32.53 22.95 28.02
N GLY A 544 31.62 23.07 29.00
CA GLY A 544 30.21 22.76 28.79
C GLY A 544 29.54 23.69 27.78
N HIS A 545 28.93 23.10 26.76
CA HIS A 545 27.66 23.57 26.25
C HIS A 545 26.60 22.57 26.68
N ASP A 546 25.59 23.03 27.42
CA ASP A 546 24.48 22.22 27.89
C ASP A 546 23.52 21.89 26.73
N GLY A 547 23.96 20.99 25.86
CA GLY A 547 23.11 20.29 24.93
C GLY A 547 22.25 19.28 25.69
N THR A 548 21.12 19.73 26.23
CA THR A 548 20.13 18.85 26.86
C THR A 548 19.71 17.76 25.88
N ALA A 549 19.80 16.49 26.30
CA ALA A 549 19.17 15.41 25.57
C ALA A 549 17.67 15.70 25.49
N SER A 550 17.14 15.87 24.28
CA SER A 550 15.90 16.62 24.10
C SER A 550 14.66 15.90 24.66
N SER A 551 13.76 16.72 25.21
CA SER A 551 12.52 16.39 25.93
C SER A 551 11.43 15.69 25.11
N VAL A 552 11.72 15.24 23.89
CA VAL A 552 10.73 14.91 22.86
C VAL A 552 9.88 13.69 23.24
N PRO A 553 8.54 13.84 23.38
CA PRO A 553 7.66 12.73 23.74
C PRO A 553 7.68 11.61 22.70
N PRO A 554 7.55 10.32 23.10
CA PRO A 554 7.61 9.19 22.18
C PRO A 554 6.65 9.27 21.00
N ARG A 555 5.49 9.93 21.18
CA ARG A 555 4.49 10.17 20.13
C ARG A 555 4.94 11.19 19.08
N VAL A 556 5.60 12.27 19.50
CA VAL A 556 6.23 13.23 18.58
C VAL A 556 7.36 12.54 17.80
N THR A 557 8.18 11.74 18.47
CA THR A 557 9.21 10.91 17.82
C THR A 557 8.60 9.91 16.83
N GLN A 558 7.44 9.30 17.14
CA GLN A 558 6.70 8.43 16.22
C GLN A 558 6.22 9.18 14.97
N TRP A 559 5.67 10.40 15.13
CA TRP A 559 5.25 11.24 14.00
C TRP A 559 6.44 11.70 13.15
N LYS A 560 7.55 12.13 13.77
CA LYS A 560 8.81 12.42 13.08
C LYS A 560 9.27 11.21 12.23
N ASN A 561 9.26 10.02 12.81
CA ASN A 561 9.64 8.78 12.10
C ASN A 561 8.62 8.33 11.03
N ALA A 562 7.39 8.85 11.03
CA ALA A 562 6.39 8.60 9.98
C ALA A 562 6.45 9.63 8.83
N LEU A 563 7.05 10.80 9.07
CA LEU A 563 7.28 11.85 8.06
C LEU A 563 8.58 11.59 7.28
N LEU A 564 9.66 11.16 7.94
CA LEU A 564 10.91 10.72 7.30
C LEU A 564 10.89 9.21 7.00
N ASP A 565 10.72 8.83 5.72
CA ASP A 565 11.01 7.46 5.28
C ASP A 565 12.53 7.24 5.24
N LEU A 566 13.09 6.67 6.31
CA LEU A 566 14.51 6.34 6.43
C LEU A 566 14.88 4.93 5.90
N SER A 567 14.03 4.34 5.05
CA SER A 567 14.23 3.03 4.43
C SER A 567 14.92 3.12 3.05
N LEU A 568 15.50 2.00 2.61
CA LEU A 568 16.12 1.86 1.27
C LEU A 568 15.12 1.85 0.10
N ARG A 569 13.83 2.12 0.36
CA ARG A 569 12.80 2.40 -0.65
C ARG A 569 12.73 3.89 -0.99
N ASN A 570 13.15 4.76 -0.07
CA ASN A 570 13.20 6.19 -0.32
C ASN A 570 14.36 6.52 -1.28
N ARG A 571 14.04 7.15 -2.41
CA ARG A 571 15.01 7.56 -3.42
C ARG A 571 16.00 8.63 -2.93
N LEU A 572 15.67 9.30 -1.84
CA LEU A 572 16.57 10.22 -1.14
C LEU A 572 17.68 9.50 -0.36
N ILE A 573 17.59 8.18 -0.19
CA ILE A 573 18.56 7.33 0.53
C ILE A 573 19.12 6.26 -0.41
N ASN A 574 18.34 5.81 -1.39
CA ASN A 574 18.75 4.84 -2.40
C ASN A 574 18.34 5.32 -3.80
N PHE A 575 19.14 6.20 -4.39
CA PHE A 575 18.91 6.87 -5.66
C PHE A 575 19.37 6.00 -6.84
N THR A 576 18.68 4.87 -7.03
CA THR A 576 18.94 3.89 -8.10
C THR A 576 18.88 4.52 -9.50
N ASP A 577 19.71 4.06 -10.44
CA ASP A 577 19.80 4.67 -11.78
C ASP A 577 18.50 4.61 -12.61
N THR A 578 17.58 3.68 -12.31
CA THR A 578 16.23 3.65 -12.91
C THR A 578 15.31 4.77 -12.44
N ALA A 579 15.67 5.48 -11.36
CA ALA A 579 15.00 6.67 -10.87
C ALA A 579 15.69 7.98 -11.31
N ARG A 580 16.92 7.89 -11.83
CA ARG A 580 17.70 9.04 -12.31
C ARG A 580 17.30 9.40 -13.74
N PHE A 581 17.44 10.68 -14.07
CA PHE A 581 17.38 11.18 -15.44
C PHE A 581 18.51 12.18 -15.60
N PRO A 582 19.75 11.70 -15.85
CA PRO A 582 20.94 12.53 -15.76
C PRO A 582 20.97 13.63 -16.84
N LEU A 583 21.53 14.77 -16.46
CA LEU A 583 21.78 15.92 -17.33
C LEU A 583 23.29 16.14 -17.46
N ALA A 584 23.78 16.32 -18.69
CA ALA A 584 25.18 16.63 -18.96
C ALA A 584 25.48 18.10 -18.62
N VAL A 585 25.79 18.35 -17.35
CA VAL A 585 26.29 19.62 -16.82
C VAL A 585 27.81 19.46 -16.59
N PRO A 586 28.66 20.45 -16.93
CA PRO A 586 30.09 20.37 -16.65
C PRO A 586 30.31 20.26 -15.13
N SER A 587 31.21 19.38 -14.70
CA SER A 587 31.38 19.04 -13.27
C SER A 587 31.87 20.22 -12.42
N THR A 588 32.54 21.19 -13.03
CA THR A 588 33.02 22.45 -12.43
C THR A 588 32.04 23.62 -12.57
N TRP A 589 30.86 23.41 -13.17
CA TRP A 589 29.83 24.43 -13.40
C TRP A 589 28.48 24.07 -12.77
N ILE A 590 28.45 23.17 -11.76
CA ILE A 590 27.21 22.82 -11.07
C ILE A 590 26.71 23.99 -10.20
N GLY A 591 27.59 24.76 -9.56
CA GLY A 591 27.22 26.03 -8.92
C GLY A 591 26.60 27.01 -9.92
N ALA A 592 27.29 27.30 -11.02
CA ALA A 592 26.76 28.15 -12.10
C ALA A 592 25.47 27.63 -12.77
N PHE A 593 25.19 26.32 -12.68
CA PHE A 593 23.92 25.71 -13.10
C PHE A 593 22.81 25.94 -12.07
N GLU A 594 23.13 25.84 -10.77
CA GLU A 594 22.28 26.28 -9.65
C GLU A 594 21.88 27.74 -9.85
N ASP A 595 22.87 28.64 -9.93
CA ASP A 595 22.72 30.08 -10.15
C ASP A 595 21.65 30.38 -11.20
N PHE A 596 21.78 29.77 -12.38
CA PHE A 596 20.85 30.03 -13.48
C PHE A 596 19.44 29.53 -13.13
N VAL A 597 19.27 28.33 -12.57
CA VAL A 597 17.96 27.80 -12.21
C VAL A 597 17.33 28.61 -11.07
N SER A 598 18.06 28.91 -10.00
CA SER A 598 17.58 29.65 -8.82
C SER A 598 17.21 31.10 -9.13
N ASN A 599 17.95 31.76 -10.02
CA ASN A 599 17.56 33.06 -10.60
C ASN A 599 16.40 32.97 -11.62
N GLY A 600 15.75 31.82 -11.76
CA GLY A 600 14.59 31.60 -12.63
C GLY A 600 14.91 31.50 -14.13
N THR A 601 16.17 31.34 -14.52
CA THR A 601 16.58 31.19 -15.92
C THR A 601 16.06 29.86 -16.47
N PRO A 602 15.28 29.84 -17.56
CA PRO A 602 14.81 28.60 -18.15
C PRO A 602 15.95 27.85 -18.85
N ILE A 603 16.26 26.63 -18.40
CA ILE A 603 17.25 25.75 -19.03
C ILE A 603 16.57 24.81 -20.01
N GLY A 604 16.93 24.87 -21.29
CA GLY A 604 16.46 23.94 -22.32
C GLY A 604 17.14 22.57 -22.22
N LEU A 605 16.35 21.49 -22.32
CA LEU A 605 16.86 20.12 -22.38
C LEU A 605 16.88 19.64 -23.83
N ILE A 606 17.98 19.07 -24.31
CA ILE A 606 18.10 18.51 -25.67
C ILE A 606 18.45 17.00 -25.63
N PRO A 607 18.11 16.20 -26.66
CA PRO A 607 18.39 14.77 -26.68
C PRO A 607 19.91 14.47 -26.72
N SER A 608 20.35 13.41 -26.05
CA SER A 608 21.78 13.10 -25.88
C SER A 608 22.52 12.88 -27.20
N ASN A 609 21.88 12.36 -28.25
CA ASN A 609 22.48 12.16 -29.58
C ASN A 609 22.28 13.34 -30.55
N GLN A 610 21.66 14.45 -30.13
CA GLN A 610 21.43 15.63 -30.98
C GLN A 610 22.70 16.52 -31.08
N ILE A 611 23.78 15.93 -31.61
CA ILE A 611 25.13 16.51 -31.69
C ILE A 611 25.46 16.88 -33.13
N SER A 612 26.29 17.92 -33.34
CA SER A 612 26.74 18.32 -34.68
C SER A 612 27.52 17.20 -35.38
N ALA A 613 27.36 17.09 -36.71
CA ALA A 613 28.02 16.06 -37.53
C ALA A 613 29.55 16.05 -37.37
N VAL A 614 30.17 17.21 -37.11
CA VAL A 614 31.63 17.35 -36.92
C VAL A 614 32.12 16.59 -35.68
N HIS A 615 31.30 16.41 -34.64
CA HIS A 615 31.65 15.60 -33.47
C HIS A 615 31.34 14.11 -33.70
N GLN A 616 30.29 13.81 -34.48
CA GLN A 616 29.98 12.43 -34.90
C GLN A 616 31.12 11.83 -35.75
N GLU A 617 31.70 12.63 -36.66
CA GLU A 617 32.91 12.27 -37.43
C GLU A 617 34.16 12.11 -36.53
N ARG A 618 34.20 12.78 -35.38
CA ARG A 618 35.22 12.59 -34.33
C ARG A 618 34.91 11.42 -33.37
N GLY A 619 33.85 10.65 -33.63
CA GLY A 619 33.46 9.48 -32.84
C GLY A 619 32.60 9.77 -31.59
N ILE A 620 32.29 11.04 -31.29
CA ILE A 620 31.44 11.45 -30.15
C ILE A 620 29.98 11.09 -30.46
N ARG A 621 29.32 10.36 -29.56
CA ARG A 621 27.96 9.80 -29.77
C ARG A 621 26.90 10.36 -28.83
N PHE A 622 27.27 10.74 -27.61
CA PHE A 622 26.37 11.36 -26.65
C PHE A 622 26.92 12.70 -26.16
N GLY A 623 26.04 13.66 -25.87
CA GLY A 623 26.45 15.02 -25.50
C GLY A 623 27.27 15.09 -24.21
N ARG A 624 27.14 14.09 -23.33
CA ARG A 624 28.02 13.91 -22.16
C ARG A 624 29.47 13.55 -22.51
N ASP A 625 29.73 13.08 -23.73
CA ASP A 625 31.07 12.76 -24.26
C ASP A 625 31.70 13.98 -25.00
N LEU A 626 31.08 15.17 -24.94
CA LEU A 626 31.63 16.41 -25.51
C LEU A 626 32.73 17.02 -24.60
N PRO A 627 33.65 17.82 -25.16
CA PRO A 627 34.62 18.59 -24.37
C PRO A 627 33.94 19.50 -23.34
N GLN A 628 34.52 19.62 -22.15
CA GLN A 628 33.95 20.43 -21.06
C GLN A 628 33.73 21.89 -21.49
N ASP A 629 34.67 22.49 -22.24
CA ASP A 629 34.54 23.85 -22.77
C ASP A 629 33.32 24.05 -23.68
N GLU A 630 32.94 23.03 -24.46
CA GLU A 630 31.75 23.08 -25.31
C GLU A 630 30.47 22.98 -24.49
N LEU A 631 30.44 22.13 -23.46
CA LEU A 631 29.32 22.03 -22.51
C LEU A 631 29.17 23.32 -21.69
N ILE A 632 30.27 23.90 -21.21
CA ILE A 632 30.32 25.23 -20.57
C ILE A 632 29.78 26.29 -21.52
N SER A 633 30.21 26.30 -22.79
CA SER A 633 29.72 27.23 -23.81
C SER A 633 28.21 27.08 -24.05
N MET A 634 27.69 25.85 -24.10
CA MET A 634 26.25 25.61 -24.28
C MET A 634 25.40 25.99 -23.07
N LEU A 635 25.86 25.71 -21.85
CA LEU A 635 25.17 26.14 -20.62
C LEU A 635 25.22 27.65 -20.46
N SER A 636 26.39 28.28 -20.62
CA SER A 636 26.58 29.72 -20.40
C SER A 636 25.84 30.56 -21.45
N SER A 637 26.01 30.28 -22.75
CA SER A 637 25.53 31.14 -23.84
C SER A 637 24.15 30.77 -24.37
N LYS A 638 23.81 29.47 -24.46
CA LYS A 638 22.53 29.00 -25.03
C LYS A 638 21.49 28.63 -23.97
N LYS A 639 21.89 28.51 -22.70
CA LYS A 639 21.08 27.99 -21.59
C LYS A 639 20.50 26.60 -21.89
N THR A 640 21.31 25.72 -22.48
CA THR A 640 20.88 24.35 -22.85
C THR A 640 21.85 23.28 -22.33
N VAL A 641 21.29 22.16 -21.85
CA VAL A 641 22.05 20.97 -21.43
C VAL A 641 21.49 19.71 -22.10
N PHE A 642 22.34 18.71 -22.32
CA PHE A 642 21.89 17.42 -22.86
C PHE A 642 21.23 16.59 -21.76
N ALA A 643 20.08 15.99 -22.06
CA ALA A 643 19.43 14.99 -21.23
C ALA A 643 19.80 13.58 -21.74
N GLU A 644 20.00 12.62 -20.83
CA GLU A 644 20.33 11.22 -21.16
C GLU A 644 19.12 10.43 -21.69
N VAL A 645 18.66 10.84 -22.87
CA VAL A 645 17.65 10.19 -23.70
C VAL A 645 17.91 10.53 -25.17
N THR A 646 17.85 9.52 -26.04
CA THR A 646 18.01 9.71 -27.49
C THR A 646 16.79 10.39 -28.10
N GLU A 647 16.95 11.01 -29.27
CA GLU A 647 15.94 11.84 -29.94
C GLU A 647 14.62 11.09 -30.21
N GLU A 648 14.68 9.79 -30.51
CA GLU A 648 13.52 8.93 -30.73
C GLU A 648 12.70 8.70 -29.44
N ALA A 649 13.39 8.62 -28.30
CA ALA A 649 12.79 8.39 -26.98
C ALA A 649 12.51 9.68 -26.19
N TYR A 650 13.09 10.81 -26.61
CA TYR A 650 13.01 12.08 -25.90
C TYR A 650 11.56 12.54 -25.69
N ASN A 651 10.78 12.57 -26.76
CA ASN A 651 9.41 13.08 -26.72
C ASN A 651 8.46 12.24 -25.85
N SER A 652 8.69 10.93 -25.75
CA SER A 652 7.87 10.03 -24.92
C SER A 652 8.30 10.07 -23.46
N LYS A 653 9.61 10.03 -23.16
CA LYS A 653 10.12 10.15 -21.77
C LYS A 653 9.78 11.51 -21.16
N MET A 654 10.06 12.63 -21.85
CA MET A 654 9.81 13.98 -21.32
C MET A 654 8.32 14.24 -21.07
N ARG A 655 7.45 13.85 -22.02
CA ARG A 655 5.99 13.95 -21.84
C ARG A 655 5.49 13.10 -20.69
N GLY A 656 6.01 11.87 -20.55
CA GLY A 656 5.68 10.99 -19.44
C GLY A 656 6.13 11.52 -18.08
N LEU A 657 7.29 12.18 -18.01
CA LEU A 657 7.80 12.83 -16.79
C LEU A 657 6.98 14.07 -16.43
N ALA A 658 6.72 14.97 -17.39
CA ALA A 658 5.91 16.17 -17.19
C ALA A 658 4.47 15.82 -16.77
N TYR A 659 3.87 14.79 -17.38
CA TYR A 659 2.54 14.28 -17.00
C TYR A 659 2.54 13.74 -15.57
N LYS A 660 3.49 12.87 -15.20
CA LYS A 660 3.62 12.35 -13.83
C LYS A 660 3.83 13.44 -12.79
N ALA A 661 4.66 14.45 -13.07
CA ALA A 661 4.88 15.59 -12.18
C ALA A 661 3.59 16.40 -11.98
N LYS A 662 2.83 16.66 -13.06
CA LYS A 662 1.54 17.35 -13.00
C LYS A 662 0.52 16.55 -12.19
N THR A 663 0.25 15.30 -12.56
CA THR A 663 -0.71 14.43 -11.86
C THR A 663 -0.36 14.27 -10.39
N GLN A 664 0.90 14.03 -10.04
CA GLN A 664 1.28 13.88 -8.63
C GLN A 664 1.11 15.18 -7.84
N THR A 665 1.26 16.36 -8.46
CA THR A 665 0.93 17.61 -7.77
C THR A 665 -0.58 17.85 -7.67
N GLU A 666 -1.37 17.42 -8.67
CA GLU A 666 -2.83 17.49 -8.62
C GLU A 666 -3.42 16.53 -7.57
N GLU A 667 -2.77 15.40 -7.31
CA GLU A 667 -3.14 14.43 -6.28
C GLU A 667 -2.69 14.83 -4.86
N THR A 668 -1.49 15.42 -4.71
CA THR A 668 -0.84 15.61 -3.38
C THR A 668 -0.61 17.07 -2.98
N GLY A 669 -0.95 18.04 -3.83
CA GLY A 669 -0.71 19.47 -3.63
C GLY A 669 0.75 19.91 -3.76
N ALA A 670 1.71 19.03 -3.48
CA ALA A 670 3.14 19.31 -3.52
C ALA A 670 3.80 18.94 -4.86
N ASN A 671 4.74 19.77 -5.30
CA ASN A 671 5.61 19.42 -6.42
C ASN A 671 6.65 18.38 -5.97
N ASN A 672 6.66 17.23 -6.65
CA ASN A 672 7.62 16.14 -6.39
C ASN A 672 8.67 16.00 -7.51
N LEU A 673 8.74 16.93 -8.47
CA LEU A 673 9.81 16.96 -9.48
C LEU A 673 10.96 17.85 -9.00
N TYR A 674 12.14 17.25 -8.85
CA TYR A 674 13.34 17.93 -8.36
C TYR A 674 14.52 17.72 -9.31
N LEU A 675 15.38 18.73 -9.41
CA LEU A 675 16.79 18.52 -9.73
C LEU A 675 17.50 18.05 -8.45
N ALA A 676 18.20 16.93 -8.53
CA ALA A 676 19.17 16.49 -7.55
C ALA A 676 20.56 16.95 -8.01
N LEU A 677 21.24 17.72 -7.16
CA LEU A 677 22.59 18.23 -7.37
C LEU A 677 23.54 17.57 -6.37
N GLY A 678 24.62 16.98 -6.90
CA GLY A 678 25.58 16.17 -6.14
C GLY A 678 25.01 14.79 -5.77
N SER A 679 25.86 13.76 -5.85
CA SER A 679 25.58 12.42 -5.35
C SER A 679 26.61 12.04 -4.29
N LEU A 680 26.15 11.61 -3.11
CA LEU A 680 26.98 10.83 -2.19
C LEU A 680 26.87 9.35 -2.56
N LEU A 681 28.02 8.70 -2.76
CA LEU A 681 28.16 7.25 -2.76
C LEU A 681 28.70 6.85 -1.39
N TRP A 682 27.93 6.02 -0.68
CA TRP A 682 28.22 5.61 0.70
C TRP A 682 27.83 4.14 0.90
N GLU A 683 28.21 3.55 2.03
CA GLU A 683 27.97 2.13 2.29
C GLU A 683 27.06 1.92 3.51
N LEU A 684 26.10 1.01 3.38
CA LEU A 684 25.29 0.50 4.48
C LEU A 684 25.15 -1.02 4.38
N ASP A 685 25.42 -1.74 5.46
CA ASP A 685 25.25 -3.20 5.59
C ASP A 685 25.90 -4.02 4.44
N GLY A 686 27.12 -3.66 4.03
CA GLY A 686 27.83 -4.32 2.93
C GLY A 686 27.36 -3.93 1.53
N ARG A 687 26.65 -2.80 1.38
CA ARG A 687 26.05 -2.35 0.10
C ARG A 687 26.35 -0.90 -0.17
N THR A 688 26.93 -0.63 -1.34
CA THR A 688 27.04 0.72 -1.89
C THR A 688 25.65 1.27 -2.22
N LEU A 689 25.37 2.48 -1.73
CA LEU A 689 24.17 3.26 -1.99
C LEU A 689 24.56 4.59 -2.62
N ARG A 690 23.65 5.15 -3.41
CA ARG A 690 23.73 6.51 -3.96
C ARG A 690 22.64 7.36 -3.32
N SER A 691 22.92 8.63 -3.01
CA SER A 691 21.92 9.57 -2.49
C SER A 691 22.19 10.99 -2.98
N PRO A 692 21.16 11.79 -3.33
CA PRO A 692 21.37 13.18 -3.75
C PRO A 692 21.80 14.04 -2.55
N LEU A 693 22.58 15.10 -2.79
CA LEU A 693 23.04 16.00 -1.72
C LEU A 693 22.12 17.22 -1.54
N VAL A 694 21.82 17.93 -2.62
CA VAL A 694 20.95 19.12 -2.64
C VAL A 694 19.82 18.91 -3.65
N LEU A 695 18.64 19.49 -3.36
CA LEU A 695 17.39 19.29 -4.09
C LEU A 695 16.78 20.65 -4.46
N ILE A 696 16.41 20.83 -5.73
CA ILE A 696 15.76 22.05 -6.23
C ILE A 696 14.41 21.68 -6.86
N PRO A 697 13.26 22.14 -6.34
CA PRO A 697 11.96 21.87 -6.93
C PRO A 697 11.81 22.63 -8.24
N VAL A 698 11.37 21.94 -9.30
CA VAL A 698 11.32 22.50 -10.65
C VAL A 698 10.05 22.14 -11.40
N ASN A 699 9.67 22.96 -12.37
CA ASN A 699 8.64 22.67 -13.35
C ASN A 699 9.25 22.31 -14.71
N LEU A 700 8.68 21.31 -15.37
CA LEU A 700 9.08 20.86 -16.71
C LEU A 700 8.03 21.29 -17.73
N THR A 701 8.39 22.22 -18.63
CA THR A 701 7.46 22.88 -19.57
C THR A 701 7.88 22.67 -21.03
N SER A 702 6.91 22.59 -21.95
CA SER A 702 7.19 22.40 -23.39
C SER A 702 7.54 23.72 -24.07
N ALA A 703 8.74 23.80 -24.64
CA ALA A 703 9.29 24.97 -25.33
C ALA A 703 8.78 25.06 -26.79
N GLY A 704 7.50 25.40 -26.95
CA GLY A 704 6.90 25.73 -28.25
C GLY A 704 6.70 24.52 -29.19
N LYS A 705 6.62 24.81 -30.50
CA LYS A 705 6.20 23.84 -31.54
C LYS A 705 7.19 22.70 -31.79
N ASN A 706 8.44 22.82 -31.36
CA ASN A 706 9.51 21.87 -31.68
C ASN A 706 9.57 20.66 -30.71
N GLY A 707 8.71 20.63 -29.68
CA GLY A 707 8.62 19.50 -28.74
C GLY A 707 9.77 19.35 -27.74
N GLN A 708 10.79 20.22 -27.80
CA GLN A 708 11.80 20.37 -26.75
C GLN A 708 11.14 20.85 -25.45
N TYR A 709 11.69 20.44 -24.31
CA TYR A 709 11.25 20.82 -22.97
C TYR A 709 12.31 21.69 -22.29
N ARG A 710 11.88 22.48 -21.31
CA ARG A 710 12.74 23.31 -20.47
C ARG A 710 12.40 23.14 -18.99
N VAL A 711 13.42 23.25 -18.16
CA VAL A 711 13.35 23.26 -16.70
C VAL A 711 13.35 24.71 -16.23
N THR A 712 12.51 25.01 -15.24
CA THR A 712 12.48 26.29 -14.51
C THR A 712 12.28 26.00 -13.03
N LEU A 713 12.81 26.84 -12.12
CA LEU A 713 12.47 26.80 -10.70
C LEU A 713 10.94 26.78 -10.48
N ASP A 714 10.50 26.12 -9.42
CA ASP A 714 9.12 26.19 -8.94
C ASP A 714 8.91 27.38 -8.00
N GLU A 715 7.89 28.20 -8.23
CA GLU A 715 7.71 29.50 -7.55
C GLU A 715 7.48 29.39 -6.03
N ALA A 716 7.33 28.18 -5.49
CA ALA A 716 7.12 27.86 -4.08
C ALA A 716 8.34 27.21 -3.38
N GLY A 717 9.52 27.26 -4.00
CA GLY A 717 10.71 26.58 -3.46
C GLY A 717 12.05 27.22 -3.79
N GLN A 718 13.04 26.78 -3.01
CA GLN A 718 14.46 27.15 -3.08
C GLN A 718 15.28 25.86 -3.00
N SER A 719 16.55 25.93 -3.35
CA SER A 719 17.51 24.85 -3.12
C SER A 719 17.49 24.41 -1.65
N THR A 720 17.42 23.10 -1.41
CA THR A 720 17.28 22.54 -0.06
C THR A 720 18.16 21.29 0.11
N PRO A 721 18.92 21.14 1.20
CA PRO A 721 19.67 19.93 1.48
C PRO A 721 18.81 18.67 1.59
N ASN A 722 19.40 17.51 1.31
CA ASN A 722 18.75 16.22 1.53
C ASN A 722 18.84 15.77 3.00
N TYR A 723 17.98 16.32 3.85
CA TYR A 723 17.94 15.99 5.27
C TYR A 723 17.57 14.52 5.57
N CYS A 724 16.89 13.82 4.65
CA CYS A 724 16.64 12.38 4.78
C CYS A 724 17.95 11.58 4.80
N LEU A 725 18.95 12.02 4.02
CA LEU A 725 20.31 11.49 4.04
C LEU A 725 21.05 11.91 5.31
N LEU A 726 20.98 13.17 5.72
CA LEU A 726 21.65 13.67 6.92
C LEU A 726 21.22 12.92 8.20
N GLU A 727 19.91 12.72 8.41
CA GLU A 727 19.42 11.91 9.54
C GLU A 727 19.81 10.43 9.40
N LYS A 728 19.83 9.89 8.17
CA LYS A 728 20.26 8.50 7.97
C LYS A 728 21.72 8.29 8.33
N LEU A 729 22.62 9.14 7.82
CA LEU A 729 24.06 9.11 8.10
C LEU A 729 24.37 9.32 9.59
N ALA A 730 23.59 10.17 10.26
CA ALA A 730 23.68 10.36 11.69
C ALA A 730 23.24 9.11 12.48
N GLN A 731 22.18 8.44 12.07
CA GLN A 731 21.69 7.23 12.74
C GLN A 731 22.58 6.00 12.51
N THR A 732 23.17 5.83 11.33
CA THR A 732 23.95 4.61 10.99
C THR A 732 25.46 4.76 11.16
N HIS A 733 26.03 5.97 11.03
CA HIS A 733 27.47 6.21 11.16
C HIS A 733 27.83 7.28 12.20
N GLY A 734 26.82 7.86 12.89
CA GLY A 734 27.03 9.01 13.79
C GLY A 734 27.60 10.23 13.07
N LEU A 735 27.41 10.33 11.75
CA LEU A 735 27.95 11.40 10.90
C LEU A 735 26.96 12.57 10.85
N ARG A 736 27.33 13.69 11.48
CA ARG A 736 26.64 14.98 11.38
C ARG A 736 27.46 15.89 10.48
N ILE A 737 26.80 16.60 9.56
CA ILE A 737 27.46 17.47 8.56
C ILE A 737 26.85 18.88 8.67
N PRO A 738 27.37 19.76 9.55
CA PRO A 738 26.78 21.08 9.78
C PRO A 738 26.69 21.91 8.50
N GLY A 739 27.77 22.02 7.72
CA GLY A 739 27.80 22.78 6.45
C GLY A 739 27.00 22.19 5.28
N LEU A 740 26.24 21.10 5.50
CA LEU A 740 25.15 20.69 4.60
C LEU A 740 23.77 20.77 5.28
N ALA A 741 23.67 20.67 6.61
CA ALA A 741 22.41 20.91 7.33
C ALA A 741 22.03 22.40 7.33
N GLU A 742 23.03 23.26 7.51
CA GLU A 742 22.98 24.72 7.47
C GLU A 742 24.10 25.18 6.53
N PRO A 743 23.91 25.05 5.20
CA PRO A 743 24.93 25.42 4.23
C PRO A 743 25.07 26.95 4.14
N ALA A 744 26.20 27.42 3.62
CA ALA A 744 26.36 28.83 3.27
C ALA A 744 25.44 29.19 2.09
N GLU A 745 24.82 30.37 2.18
CA GLU A 745 24.06 30.97 1.07
C GLU A 745 24.93 32.00 0.34
N ASP A 746 24.77 32.06 -0.98
CA ASP A 746 25.47 33.01 -1.85
C ASP A 746 24.51 34.10 -2.41
N GLY A 747 24.80 34.64 -3.60
CA GLY A 747 23.94 35.66 -4.23
C GLY A 747 22.65 35.11 -4.88
N SER A 748 22.52 33.78 -4.99
CA SER A 748 21.51 33.09 -5.80
C SER A 748 20.78 31.98 -5.04
N GLY A 749 21.47 31.27 -4.13
CA GLY A 749 20.96 30.07 -3.49
C GLY A 749 21.96 29.48 -2.49
N ILE A 750 22.17 28.17 -2.57
CA ILE A 750 23.14 27.45 -1.74
C ILE A 750 24.49 27.42 -2.45
N ASP A 751 25.56 27.81 -1.76
CA ASP A 751 26.92 27.59 -2.23
C ASP A 751 27.20 26.06 -2.25
N LEU A 752 27.05 25.46 -3.44
CA LEU A 752 27.19 24.03 -3.63
C LEU A 752 28.63 23.55 -3.47
N ASP A 753 29.62 24.39 -3.79
CA ASP A 753 31.02 23.99 -3.67
C ASP A 753 31.45 24.00 -2.20
N ALA A 754 31.04 24.99 -1.41
CA ALA A 754 31.17 24.97 0.05
C ALA A 754 30.39 23.81 0.68
N ALA A 755 29.14 23.58 0.29
CA ALA A 755 28.32 22.49 0.83
C ALA A 755 28.90 21.10 0.51
N PHE A 756 29.37 20.86 -0.73
CA PHE A 756 30.01 19.60 -1.10
C PHE A 756 31.38 19.43 -0.45
N ASN A 757 32.12 20.50 -0.19
CA ASN A 757 33.37 20.45 0.56
C ASN A 757 33.14 20.13 2.04
N ALA A 758 32.15 20.74 2.69
CA ALA A 758 31.76 20.40 4.06
C ALA A 758 31.33 18.92 4.21
N VAL A 759 30.69 18.34 3.18
CA VAL A 759 30.41 16.90 3.13
C VAL A 759 31.69 16.07 3.05
N ARG A 760 32.61 16.41 2.14
CA ARG A 760 33.91 15.72 1.98
C ARG A 760 34.74 15.79 3.27
N GLU A 761 34.78 16.94 3.92
CA GLU A 761 35.46 17.17 5.20
C GLU A 761 34.86 16.32 6.33
N ALA A 762 33.54 16.32 6.49
CA ALA A 762 32.87 15.54 7.54
C ALA A 762 33.02 14.02 7.34
N ILE A 763 33.07 13.55 6.09
CA ILE A 763 33.37 12.15 5.74
C ILE A 763 34.82 11.81 6.08
N SER A 764 35.76 12.67 5.68
CA SER A 764 37.21 12.51 5.93
C SER A 764 37.52 12.47 7.43
N ALA A 765 36.99 13.43 8.20
CA ALA A 765 37.14 13.50 9.65
C ALA A 765 36.54 12.29 10.42
N LYS A 766 35.73 11.47 9.74
CA LYS A 766 35.16 10.21 10.24
C LYS A 766 35.86 8.96 9.70
N GLY A 767 36.82 9.09 8.78
CA GLY A 767 37.52 7.97 8.15
C GLY A 767 36.62 7.07 7.29
N LEU A 768 35.53 7.61 6.73
CA LEU A 768 34.54 6.85 5.95
C LEU A 768 34.92 6.85 4.46
N ALA A 769 34.93 5.67 3.83
CA ALA A 769 35.27 5.49 2.42
C ALA A 769 34.10 5.88 1.47
N PHE A 770 33.53 7.08 1.65
CA PHE A 770 32.38 7.57 0.90
C PHE A 770 32.82 8.64 -0.12
N ARG A 771 32.30 8.59 -1.36
CA ARG A 771 32.71 9.46 -2.48
C ARG A 771 31.62 10.47 -2.83
N VAL A 772 31.97 11.74 -2.95
CA VAL A 772 31.06 12.80 -3.45
C VAL A 772 31.27 13.02 -4.94
N GLU A 773 30.30 12.63 -5.75
CA GLU A 773 30.27 12.90 -7.18
C GLU A 773 29.50 14.18 -7.51
N ASN A 774 30.08 15.02 -8.37
CA ASN A 774 29.43 16.19 -8.94
C ASN A 774 28.45 15.74 -10.06
N THR A 775 27.21 15.34 -9.71
CA THR A 775 26.16 14.94 -10.67
C THR A 775 24.99 15.93 -10.71
N VAL A 776 24.26 15.94 -11.83
CA VAL A 776 22.97 16.64 -11.99
C VAL A 776 21.94 15.66 -12.55
N ASP A 777 20.88 15.42 -11.78
CA ASP A 777 19.90 14.37 -12.05
C ASP A 777 18.47 14.89 -11.87
N LEU A 778 17.63 14.88 -12.92
CA LEU A 778 16.21 15.22 -12.79
C LEU A 778 15.44 13.99 -12.28
N SER A 779 14.57 14.13 -11.27
CA SER A 779 13.83 12.97 -10.73
C SER A 779 12.51 13.32 -10.01
N MET A 780 11.65 12.30 -9.88
CA MET A 780 10.48 12.33 -9.00
C MET A 780 10.87 11.82 -7.60
N LEU A 781 10.91 12.73 -6.63
CA LEU A 781 11.36 12.53 -5.25
C LEU A 781 10.30 13.03 -4.25
N GLN A 782 9.99 12.25 -3.22
CA GLN A 782 8.94 12.57 -2.24
C GLN A 782 9.46 13.41 -1.06
N PHE A 783 10.06 14.56 -1.36
CA PHE A 783 10.73 15.39 -0.35
C PHE A 783 9.78 16.28 0.47
N ALA A 784 8.56 16.56 -0.02
CA ALA A 784 7.63 17.50 0.61
C ALA A 784 7.33 17.25 2.11
N LYS A 785 7.37 15.99 2.56
CA LYS A 785 7.18 15.62 3.98
C LYS A 785 8.26 16.17 4.91
N PHE A 786 9.46 16.52 4.40
CA PHE A 786 10.54 17.03 5.23
C PHE A 786 10.20 18.39 5.86
N ARG A 787 9.50 19.29 5.15
CA ARG A 787 9.09 20.59 5.73
C ARG A 787 8.22 20.37 6.98
N LEU A 788 7.22 19.49 6.87
CA LEU A 788 6.37 19.08 8.01
C LEU A 788 7.16 18.42 9.16
N TRP A 789 8.25 17.70 8.84
CA TRP A 789 9.13 17.12 9.85
C TRP A 789 9.93 18.21 10.59
N LYS A 790 10.47 19.19 9.86
CA LYS A 790 11.25 20.30 10.42
C LYS A 790 10.37 21.20 11.29
N ASP A 791 9.21 21.60 10.78
CA ASP A 791 8.19 22.35 11.53
C ASP A 791 7.82 21.63 12.84
N LEU A 792 7.65 20.30 12.80
CA LEU A 792 7.35 19.49 13.99
C LEU A 792 8.55 19.41 14.96
N ASP A 793 9.78 19.25 14.47
CA ASP A 793 10.96 19.16 15.33
C ASP A 793 11.24 20.48 16.06
N GLU A 794 11.16 21.60 15.34
CA GLU A 794 11.45 22.93 15.88
C GLU A 794 10.31 23.48 16.75
N SER A 795 9.05 23.06 16.52
CA SER A 795 7.88 23.69 17.15
C SER A 795 6.93 22.78 17.93
N TRP A 796 7.22 21.48 18.15
CA TRP A 796 6.30 20.61 18.91
C TRP A 796 5.99 21.14 20.33
N GLU A 797 6.94 21.76 21.04
CA GLU A 797 6.70 22.40 22.35
C GLU A 797 5.76 23.60 22.26
N HIS A 798 5.69 24.28 21.11
CA HIS A 798 4.69 25.31 20.85
C HIS A 798 3.33 24.68 20.55
N PHE A 799 3.29 23.65 19.71
CA PHE A 799 2.04 22.98 19.33
C PHE A 799 1.36 22.31 20.52
N ALA A 800 2.13 21.72 21.45
CA ALA A 800 1.66 21.14 22.71
C ALA A 800 1.00 22.16 23.68
N LYS A 801 1.02 23.47 23.38
CA LYS A 801 0.25 24.47 24.15
C LYS A 801 -1.24 24.48 23.77
N ASN A 802 -1.62 23.80 22.68
CA ASN A 802 -3.02 23.56 22.33
C ASN A 802 -3.49 22.25 22.98
N GLY A 803 -4.59 22.30 23.75
CA GLY A 803 -5.08 21.14 24.51
C GLY A 803 -5.44 19.91 23.67
N LEU A 804 -5.90 20.08 22.42
CA LEU A 804 -6.11 18.94 21.51
C LEU A 804 -4.78 18.30 21.11
N VAL A 805 -3.76 19.11 20.84
CA VAL A 805 -2.45 18.62 20.41
C VAL A 805 -1.71 17.96 21.58
N ASP A 806 -1.75 18.53 22.78
CA ASP A 806 -1.24 17.87 23.99
C ASP A 806 -1.96 16.54 24.23
N HIS A 807 -3.29 16.50 24.18
CA HIS A 807 -4.03 15.23 24.28
C HIS A 807 -3.60 14.20 23.22
N LEU A 808 -3.40 14.64 21.97
CA LEU A 808 -2.88 13.79 20.89
C LEU A 808 -1.42 13.34 21.07
N ILE A 809 -0.62 14.01 21.90
CA ILE A 809 0.76 13.64 22.25
C ILE A 809 0.78 12.73 23.50
N SER A 810 0.07 13.14 24.55
CA SER A 810 0.25 12.74 25.94
C SER A 810 -0.80 11.76 26.46
N SER A 811 -2.07 11.88 26.05
CA SER A 811 -3.19 11.04 26.50
C SER A 811 -4.09 10.49 25.37
N PRO A 812 -3.53 10.02 24.23
CA PRO A 812 -4.26 9.83 22.97
C PRO A 812 -5.24 8.64 22.92
N THR A 813 -5.34 7.85 23.98
CA THR A 813 -6.26 6.72 24.14
C THR A 813 -7.39 6.99 25.12
N GLU A 814 -7.39 8.18 25.73
CA GLU A 814 -8.43 8.65 26.65
C GLU A 814 -9.49 9.47 25.88
N LEU A 815 -10.59 9.84 26.55
CA LEU A 815 -11.57 10.72 25.94
C LEU A 815 -11.11 12.18 26.02
N PHE A 816 -10.98 12.86 24.87
CA PHE A 816 -10.67 14.28 24.84
C PHE A 816 -11.70 15.07 25.66
N SER A 817 -11.21 15.76 26.69
CA SER A 817 -12.03 16.57 27.59
C SER A 817 -11.86 18.04 27.24
N ASP A 818 -12.77 18.60 26.45
CA ASP A 818 -12.70 20.01 26.07
C ASP A 818 -12.92 20.93 27.29
N SER A 819 -12.08 21.95 27.41
CA SER A 819 -12.22 23.05 28.37
C SER A 819 -13.43 23.95 28.06
N VAL A 820 -13.87 23.99 26.81
CA VAL A 820 -15.05 24.72 26.36
C VAL A 820 -16.30 23.91 26.71
N LYS A 821 -16.96 24.30 27.81
CA LYS A 821 -18.27 23.77 28.19
C LYS A 821 -19.24 23.85 27.02
N ALA A 822 -20.04 22.80 26.82
CA ALA A 822 -21.16 22.84 25.90
C ALA A 822 -22.08 24.01 26.25
N ALA A 823 -22.49 24.76 25.22
CA ALA A 823 -23.47 25.82 25.39
C ALA A 823 -24.82 25.20 25.81
N GLU A 824 -25.49 25.82 26.79
CA GLU A 824 -26.88 25.53 27.11
C GLU A 824 -27.77 25.84 25.90
N GLU A 825 -28.98 25.26 25.88
CA GLU A 825 -29.86 25.09 24.71
C GLU A 825 -29.85 26.29 23.73
N THR A 826 -29.08 26.16 22.65
CA THR A 826 -28.98 27.18 21.60
C THR A 826 -30.19 27.06 20.68
N ASP A 827 -30.92 28.16 20.46
CA ASP A 827 -32.03 28.21 19.50
C ASP A 827 -31.50 28.02 18.06
N LEU A 828 -31.51 26.75 17.62
CA LEU A 828 -30.97 26.32 16.33
C LEU A 828 -31.68 26.98 15.15
N ASP A 829 -32.98 27.28 15.25
CA ASP A 829 -33.70 27.98 14.18
C ASP A 829 -33.30 29.46 14.13
N ALA A 830 -33.05 30.10 15.27
CA ALA A 830 -32.55 31.47 15.33
C ALA A 830 -31.08 31.59 14.90
N LEU A 831 -30.33 30.48 14.94
CA LEU A 831 -29.05 30.34 14.24
C LEU A 831 -29.26 30.12 12.74
N ALA A 832 -30.23 29.27 12.33
CA ALA A 832 -30.56 29.01 10.92
C ALA A 832 -30.95 30.28 10.16
N ALA A 833 -31.76 31.15 10.79
CA ALA A 833 -32.12 32.47 10.28
C ALA A 833 -30.91 33.41 10.05
N LYS A 834 -29.73 33.07 10.57
CA LYS A 834 -28.48 33.84 10.46
C LYS A 834 -27.40 33.11 9.66
N CYS A 835 -27.69 31.96 9.09
CA CYS A 835 -26.81 31.19 8.20
C CYS A 835 -27.15 31.48 6.72
N PRO A 836 -26.16 31.63 5.82
CA PRO A 836 -26.40 31.96 4.41
C PRO A 836 -26.99 30.79 3.60
N ILE A 837 -26.78 29.55 4.04
CA ILE A 837 -27.32 28.34 3.39
C ILE A 837 -28.27 27.65 4.39
N PRO A 838 -29.43 27.11 3.95
CA PRO A 838 -30.25 26.25 4.79
C PRO A 838 -29.46 25.10 5.42
N ALA A 839 -29.86 24.65 6.61
CA ALA A 839 -29.21 23.55 7.32
C ALA A 839 -30.24 22.79 8.18
N ASP A 840 -30.01 21.50 8.40
CA ASP A 840 -30.78 20.70 9.36
C ASP A 840 -30.28 20.92 10.81
N SER A 841 -31.02 20.41 11.80
CA SER A 841 -30.70 20.59 13.21
C SER A 841 -29.32 20.04 13.61
N SER A 842 -28.84 18.95 13.01
CA SER A 842 -27.51 18.39 13.30
C SER A 842 -26.39 19.27 12.72
N GLN A 843 -26.60 19.79 11.51
CA GLN A 843 -25.69 20.76 10.88
C GLN A 843 -25.64 22.07 11.67
N LEU A 844 -26.79 22.56 12.15
CA LEU A 844 -26.89 23.78 12.97
C LEU A 844 -26.23 23.59 14.34
N GLN A 845 -26.39 22.43 14.97
CA GLN A 845 -25.71 22.11 16.24
C GLN A 845 -24.19 22.08 16.07
N ALA A 846 -23.67 21.54 14.96
CA ALA A 846 -22.25 21.60 14.63
C ALA A 846 -21.74 23.05 14.43
N VAL A 847 -22.52 23.91 13.76
CA VAL A 847 -22.20 25.35 13.64
C VAL A 847 -22.18 26.01 15.01
N ALA A 848 -23.18 25.74 15.87
CA ALA A 848 -23.24 26.28 17.23
C ALA A 848 -22.02 25.89 18.08
N SER A 849 -21.63 24.61 18.07
CA SER A 849 -20.47 24.10 18.82
C SER A 849 -19.14 24.74 18.35
N ALA A 850 -18.90 24.86 17.05
CA ALA A 850 -17.70 25.54 16.53
C ALA A 850 -17.69 27.06 16.84
N VAL A 851 -18.86 27.66 16.94
CA VAL A 851 -19.02 29.08 17.31
C VAL A 851 -18.83 29.30 18.80
N ALA A 852 -19.29 28.39 19.66
CA ALA A 852 -18.88 28.34 21.07
C ALA A 852 -17.36 28.10 21.24
N GLY A 853 -16.72 27.48 20.24
CA GLY A 853 -15.29 27.20 20.21
C GLY A 853 -14.90 25.77 20.59
N GLN A 854 -15.88 24.86 20.63
CA GLN A 854 -15.67 23.45 20.96
C GLN A 854 -14.96 22.69 19.85
N THR A 855 -14.19 21.68 20.26
CA THR A 855 -13.48 20.73 19.42
C THR A 855 -14.30 19.46 19.23
N PHE A 856 -14.62 19.09 17.99
CA PHE A 856 -15.41 17.90 17.69
C PHE A 856 -15.08 17.34 16.30
N VAL A 857 -15.41 16.07 16.07
CA VAL A 857 -15.34 15.43 14.75
C VAL A 857 -16.73 15.47 14.12
N LEU A 858 -16.82 15.92 12.87
CA LEU A 858 -18.08 15.97 12.11
C LEU A 858 -18.08 14.90 11.01
N GLU A 859 -18.67 13.75 11.31
CA GLU A 859 -18.86 12.67 10.34
C GLU A 859 -20.14 12.83 9.53
N GLY A 860 -20.16 12.27 8.31
CA GLY A 860 -21.34 12.25 7.46
C GLY A 860 -21.11 11.47 6.17
N PRO A 861 -22.07 10.65 5.70
CA PRO A 861 -21.99 9.97 4.40
C PRO A 861 -21.82 10.91 3.18
N PRO A 862 -21.54 10.38 1.98
CA PRO A 862 -21.65 11.16 0.73
C PRO A 862 -23.04 11.78 0.58
N GLY A 863 -23.11 13.00 0.05
CA GLY A 863 -24.37 13.72 -0.19
C GLY A 863 -24.97 14.47 1.01
N THR A 864 -24.54 14.22 2.26
CA THR A 864 -25.15 14.80 3.48
C THR A 864 -24.77 16.26 3.78
N GLY A 865 -24.71 17.13 2.77
CA GLY A 865 -24.55 18.58 2.97
C GLY A 865 -23.21 19.08 3.51
N LYS A 866 -22.21 18.21 3.78
CA LYS A 866 -20.95 18.56 4.49
C LYS A 866 -20.29 19.87 4.08
N SER A 867 -20.12 20.16 2.78
CA SER A 867 -19.51 21.44 2.33
C SER A 867 -20.39 22.67 2.58
N GLN A 868 -21.71 22.49 2.64
CA GLN A 868 -22.68 23.52 3.04
C GLN A 868 -22.66 23.75 4.56
N THR A 869 -22.49 22.70 5.37
CA THR A 869 -22.23 22.81 6.81
C THR A 869 -20.95 23.60 7.08
N ILE A 870 -19.86 23.27 6.37
CA ILE A 870 -18.58 23.99 6.43
C ILE A 870 -18.78 25.47 6.04
N THR A 871 -19.48 25.76 4.94
CA THR A 871 -19.72 27.15 4.50
C THR A 871 -20.48 27.96 5.55
N ASN A 872 -21.50 27.38 6.19
CA ASN A 872 -22.22 28.01 7.30
C ASN A 872 -21.33 28.23 8.55
N LEU A 873 -20.50 27.24 8.90
CA LEU A 873 -19.56 27.30 10.02
C LEU A 873 -18.53 28.42 9.81
N LEU A 874 -17.86 28.45 8.65
CA LEU A 874 -16.91 29.49 8.28
C LEU A 874 -17.57 30.87 8.28
N THR A 875 -18.73 31.01 7.65
CA THR A 875 -19.46 32.28 7.59
C THR A 875 -19.88 32.77 8.97
N ARG A 876 -20.32 31.88 9.88
CA ARG A 876 -20.67 32.33 11.23
C ARG A 876 -19.43 32.71 12.02
N ALA A 877 -18.38 31.89 12.00
CA ALA A 877 -17.13 32.18 12.70
C ALA A 877 -16.50 33.53 12.29
N ILE A 878 -16.50 33.87 10.99
CA ILE A 878 -15.99 35.16 10.49
C ILE A 878 -16.78 36.35 11.06
N VAL A 879 -18.11 36.26 11.11
CA VAL A 879 -18.97 37.34 11.64
C VAL A 879 -18.85 37.48 13.17
N GLU A 880 -18.55 36.39 13.88
CA GLU A 880 -18.19 36.42 15.32
C GLU A 880 -16.73 36.87 15.54
N GLY A 881 -16.08 37.47 14.54
CA GLY A 881 -14.73 38.03 14.60
C GLY A 881 -13.60 37.01 14.70
N LYS A 882 -13.87 35.71 14.50
CA LYS A 882 -12.85 34.66 14.57
C LYS A 882 -11.96 34.67 13.33
N ARG A 883 -10.65 34.55 13.54
CA ARG A 883 -9.70 34.16 12.50
C ARG A 883 -9.87 32.66 12.25
N VAL A 884 -9.99 32.24 11.01
CA VAL A 884 -10.22 30.83 10.65
C VAL A 884 -9.21 30.39 9.58
N LEU A 885 -8.65 29.21 9.76
CA LEU A 885 -7.83 28.51 8.76
C LEU A 885 -8.58 27.24 8.36
N PHE A 886 -8.92 27.10 7.08
CA PHE A 886 -9.52 25.88 6.53
C PHE A 886 -8.44 25.08 5.79
N VAL A 887 -8.32 23.80 6.10
CA VAL A 887 -7.30 22.89 5.53
C VAL A 887 -8.00 21.62 5.05
N ALA A 888 -7.60 21.13 3.88
CA ALA A 888 -8.08 19.86 3.33
C ALA A 888 -6.98 19.16 2.54
N GLU A 889 -7.00 17.82 2.52
CA GLU A 889 -6.02 16.96 1.84
C GLU A 889 -5.94 17.23 0.31
N LYS A 890 -7.05 17.64 -0.31
CA LYS A 890 -7.20 17.69 -1.77
C LYS A 890 -7.74 19.04 -2.22
N ARG A 891 -7.09 19.64 -3.23
CA ARG A 891 -7.46 20.96 -3.76
C ARG A 891 -8.93 21.05 -4.17
N ALA A 892 -9.49 20.01 -4.79
CA ALA A 892 -10.91 19.94 -5.14
C ALA A 892 -11.89 20.14 -3.95
N ALA A 893 -11.47 19.88 -2.71
CA ALA A 893 -12.27 20.17 -1.52
C ALA A 893 -12.19 21.65 -1.11
N LEU A 894 -11.03 22.29 -1.30
CA LEU A 894 -10.83 23.73 -1.13
C LEU A 894 -11.61 24.49 -2.22
N ASP A 895 -11.43 24.13 -3.50
CA ASP A 895 -12.13 24.75 -4.64
C ASP A 895 -13.66 24.74 -4.44
N VAL A 896 -14.22 23.63 -3.94
CA VAL A 896 -15.67 23.50 -3.66
C VAL A 896 -16.12 24.37 -2.48
N VAL A 897 -15.32 24.53 -1.43
CA VAL A 897 -15.68 25.39 -0.29
C VAL A 897 -15.47 26.87 -0.63
N GLN A 898 -14.40 27.22 -1.34
CA GLN A 898 -14.19 28.57 -1.87
C GLN A 898 -15.33 28.99 -2.78
N LYS A 899 -15.70 28.17 -3.77
CA LYS A 899 -16.82 28.47 -4.67
C LYS A 899 -18.13 28.66 -3.90
N ARG A 900 -18.38 27.90 -2.83
CA ARG A 900 -19.54 28.13 -1.96
C ARG A 900 -19.46 29.43 -1.17
N LEU A 901 -18.29 29.84 -0.69
CA LEU A 901 -18.08 31.13 -0.05
C LEU A 901 -18.30 32.29 -1.03
N GLU A 902 -17.87 32.14 -2.28
CA GLU A 902 -18.15 33.09 -3.38
C GLU A 902 -19.66 33.14 -3.71
N GLU A 903 -20.33 31.98 -3.82
CA GLU A 903 -21.78 31.86 -4.04
C GLU A 903 -22.63 32.55 -2.94
N VAL A 904 -22.11 32.68 -1.71
CA VAL A 904 -22.77 33.40 -0.60
C VAL A 904 -22.17 34.79 -0.31
N GLY A 905 -21.34 35.32 -1.23
CA GLY A 905 -20.76 36.68 -1.13
C GLY A 905 -19.62 36.85 -0.13
N MET A 906 -19.17 35.77 0.53
CA MET A 906 -18.05 35.77 1.49
C MET A 906 -16.68 35.65 0.83
N GLY A 907 -16.62 35.42 -0.48
CA GLY A 907 -15.38 35.30 -1.28
C GLY A 907 -14.29 36.37 -0.99
N PRO A 908 -14.61 37.68 -0.88
CA PRO A 908 -13.63 38.72 -0.55
C PRO A 908 -12.95 38.59 0.83
N PHE A 909 -13.52 37.81 1.75
CA PHE A 909 -12.95 37.51 3.06
C PHE A 909 -12.14 36.20 3.07
N SER A 910 -12.12 35.47 1.95
CA SER A 910 -11.30 34.27 1.76
C SER A 910 -9.94 34.64 1.16
N LEU A 911 -8.89 33.97 1.63
CA LEU A 911 -7.54 34.02 1.06
C LEU A 911 -7.10 32.59 0.76
N ASP A 912 -7.00 32.24 -0.53
CA ASP A 912 -6.42 30.97 -0.92
C ASP A 912 -4.88 31.06 -0.88
N LEU A 913 -4.28 30.13 -0.14
CA LEU A 913 -2.85 29.99 0.05
C LEU A 913 -2.27 28.80 -0.76
N HIS A 914 -3.05 28.17 -1.64
CA HIS A 914 -2.66 26.96 -2.38
C HIS A 914 -2.63 27.12 -3.91
N ASP A 915 -2.87 28.31 -4.45
CA ASP A 915 -2.66 28.53 -5.88
C ASP A 915 -1.18 28.74 -6.25
N LYS A 916 -0.74 28.05 -7.32
CA LYS A 916 0.66 27.91 -7.77
C LYS A 916 1.26 29.18 -8.41
N GLY A 917 0.77 30.34 -8.02
CA GLY A 917 1.15 31.64 -8.58
C GLY A 917 0.79 32.82 -7.68
N SER A 918 0.46 32.58 -6.41
CA SER A 918 0.20 33.61 -5.38
C SER A 918 1.48 34.34 -4.95
N LYS A 919 2.11 35.01 -5.92
CA LYS A 919 3.25 35.91 -5.74
C LYS A 919 2.93 36.92 -4.64
N PRO A 920 3.91 37.44 -3.88
CA PRO A 920 3.66 38.43 -2.84
C PRO A 920 2.84 39.64 -3.30
N ALA A 921 2.91 40.00 -4.59
CA ALA A 921 2.05 41.03 -5.20
C ALA A 921 0.56 40.64 -5.28
N ALA A 922 0.24 39.39 -5.63
CA ALA A 922 -1.13 38.88 -5.72
C ALA A 922 -1.78 38.78 -4.32
N VAL A 923 -1.05 38.21 -3.35
CA VAL A 923 -1.50 38.14 -1.95
C VAL A 923 -1.73 39.55 -1.38
N ARG A 924 -0.81 40.50 -1.64
CA ARG A 924 -1.00 41.91 -1.27
C ARG A 924 -2.20 42.55 -1.97
N ALA A 925 -2.49 42.21 -3.23
CA ALA A 925 -3.65 42.72 -3.95
C ALA A 925 -4.96 42.20 -3.37
N GLN A 926 -5.05 40.92 -3.02
CA GLN A 926 -6.22 40.31 -2.39
C GLN A 926 -6.46 40.86 -0.97
N ILE A 927 -5.41 40.97 -0.15
CA ILE A 927 -5.49 41.62 1.17
C ILE A 927 -5.92 43.10 1.02
N LYS A 928 -5.37 43.82 0.03
CA LYS A 928 -5.78 45.20 -0.26
C LYS A 928 -7.26 45.27 -0.64
N GLN A 929 -7.73 44.39 -1.52
CA GLN A 929 -9.13 44.33 -1.94
C GLN A 929 -10.08 44.03 -0.76
N ALA A 930 -9.68 43.16 0.16
CA ALA A 930 -10.44 42.88 1.39
C ALA A 930 -10.48 44.10 2.34
N LEU A 931 -9.39 44.86 2.44
CA LEU A 931 -9.30 46.08 3.28
C LEU A 931 -9.99 47.31 2.67
N GLU A 932 -10.06 47.39 1.33
CA GLU A 932 -10.77 48.46 0.61
C GLU A 932 -12.26 48.15 0.39
N LEU A 933 -12.71 46.94 0.72
CA LEU A 933 -14.09 46.50 0.53
C LEU A 933 -15.07 47.38 1.32
N ARG A 934 -16.02 47.98 0.60
CA ARG A 934 -17.19 48.66 1.16
C ARG A 934 -18.45 47.99 0.64
N LEU A 935 -19.39 47.73 1.54
CA LEU A 935 -20.67 47.10 1.23
C LEU A 935 -21.78 48.03 1.72
N ASP A 936 -22.62 48.51 0.81
CA ASP A 936 -23.86 49.19 1.14
C ASP A 936 -24.94 48.12 1.39
N SER A 937 -25.48 48.06 2.61
CA SER A 937 -26.45 47.05 3.02
C SER A 937 -27.83 47.66 3.30
N ASP A 938 -28.87 47.17 2.63
CA ASP A 938 -30.26 47.53 2.97
C ASP A 938 -30.72 46.82 4.26
N ALA A 939 -30.48 47.49 5.39
CA ALA A 939 -30.90 47.02 6.70
C ALA A 939 -32.44 46.95 6.85
N GLN A 940 -33.20 47.76 6.09
CA GLN A 940 -34.66 47.78 6.17
C GLN A 940 -35.27 46.58 5.44
N GLN A 941 -34.70 46.20 4.29
CA GLN A 941 -35.06 44.96 3.59
C GLN A 941 -34.73 43.71 4.43
N LEU A 942 -33.58 43.71 5.11
CA LEU A 942 -33.16 42.61 6.00
C LEU A 942 -34.07 42.45 7.22
N ASP A 943 -34.46 43.55 7.88
CA ASP A 943 -35.39 43.54 9.03
C ASP A 943 -36.79 43.05 8.63
N THR A 944 -37.28 43.49 7.46
CA THR A 944 -38.55 43.04 6.88
C THR A 944 -38.53 41.52 6.65
N ALA A 945 -37.52 41.00 5.94
CA ALA A 945 -37.39 39.57 5.67
C ALA A 945 -37.22 38.72 6.95
N SER A 946 -36.50 39.25 7.94
CA SER A 946 -36.34 38.61 9.26
C SER A 946 -37.67 38.51 10.02
N THR A 947 -38.51 39.55 9.92
CA THR A 947 -39.84 39.60 10.53
C THR A 947 -40.79 38.59 9.89
N ASP A 948 -40.79 38.47 8.56
CA ASP A 948 -41.60 37.49 7.83
C ASP A 948 -41.19 36.05 8.17
N LEU A 949 -39.88 35.77 8.22
CA LEU A 949 -39.35 34.47 8.63
C LEU A 949 -39.77 34.11 10.07
N ALA A 950 -39.65 35.05 11.00
CA ALA A 950 -40.11 34.87 12.38
C ALA A 950 -41.64 34.68 12.48
N SER A 951 -42.41 35.23 11.53
CA SER A 951 -43.86 34.98 11.43
C SER A 951 -44.16 33.55 10.97
N ALA A 952 -43.53 33.10 9.89
CA ALA A 952 -43.68 31.74 9.35
C ALA A 952 -43.24 30.66 10.37
N ARG A 953 -42.08 30.85 11.02
CA ARG A 953 -41.54 29.95 12.06
C ARG A 953 -42.55 29.71 13.19
N ARG A 954 -43.23 30.76 13.68
CA ARG A 954 -44.25 30.68 14.74
C ARG A 954 -45.52 29.92 14.32
N GLY A 955 -45.74 29.71 13.03
CA GLY A 955 -46.77 28.80 12.51
C GLY A 955 -46.33 27.34 12.61
N LEU A 956 -45.13 27.03 12.11
CA LEU A 956 -44.58 25.67 12.08
C LEU A 956 -44.32 25.10 13.48
N ILE A 957 -43.72 25.88 14.39
CA ILE A 957 -43.52 25.46 15.78
C ILE A 957 -44.84 25.08 16.44
N ARG A 958 -45.89 25.90 16.25
CA ARG A 958 -47.22 25.64 16.83
C ARG A 958 -47.87 24.36 16.29
N TYR A 959 -47.62 24.03 15.03
CA TYR A 959 -48.07 22.77 14.43
C TYR A 959 -47.30 21.57 15.03
N ALA A 960 -45.97 21.66 15.11
CA ALA A 960 -45.14 20.62 15.70
C ALA A 960 -45.48 20.39 17.18
N SER A 961 -45.64 21.45 17.98
CA SER A 961 -46.08 21.36 19.38
C SER A 961 -47.39 20.58 19.49
N ARG A 962 -48.41 20.93 18.69
CA ARG A 962 -49.72 20.25 18.70
C ARG A 962 -49.70 18.79 18.21
N LEU A 963 -48.67 18.37 17.46
CA LEU A 963 -48.50 16.98 17.04
C LEU A 963 -47.96 16.10 18.19
N HIS A 964 -47.21 16.71 19.11
CA HIS A 964 -46.56 16.08 20.26
C HIS A 964 -47.22 16.42 21.61
N GLU A 965 -48.18 17.36 21.65
CA GLU A 965 -49.05 17.67 22.78
C GLU A 965 -49.91 16.46 23.15
N GLU A 966 -49.89 16.06 24.43
CA GLU A 966 -50.64 14.90 24.92
C GLU A 966 -52.10 15.23 25.22
N ASN A 967 -53.00 14.31 24.90
CA ASN A 967 -54.40 14.37 25.33
C ASN A 967 -54.59 13.79 26.75
N GLY A 968 -55.84 13.76 27.24
CA GLY A 968 -56.17 13.22 28.58
C GLY A 968 -55.89 11.73 28.78
N ALA A 969 -55.58 10.98 27.70
CA ALA A 969 -55.11 9.59 27.76
C ALA A 969 -53.57 9.47 27.75
N GLN A 970 -52.83 10.58 27.95
CA GLN A 970 -51.36 10.63 27.94
C GLN A 970 -50.77 10.14 26.61
N LEU A 971 -51.46 10.51 25.51
CA LEU A 971 -51.07 10.22 24.14
C LEU A 971 -51.13 11.47 23.28
N SER A 972 -50.01 11.82 22.68
CA SER A 972 -49.96 12.74 21.53
C SER A 972 -50.33 12.02 20.23
N LEU A 973 -50.76 12.75 19.20
CA LEU A 973 -51.12 12.16 17.90
C LEU A 973 -49.96 11.35 17.29
N TYR A 974 -48.72 11.81 17.47
CA TYR A 974 -47.53 11.03 17.12
C TYR A 974 -47.46 9.70 17.88
N SER A 975 -47.52 9.74 19.21
CA SER A 975 -47.41 8.52 20.04
C SER A 975 -48.56 7.53 19.82
N ALA A 976 -49.78 8.03 19.62
CA ALA A 976 -50.96 7.24 19.32
C ALA A 976 -50.82 6.54 17.95
N ARG A 977 -50.32 7.25 16.92
CA ARG A 977 -50.08 6.65 15.60
C ARG A 977 -48.96 5.61 15.66
N THR A 978 -47.87 5.87 16.39
CA THR A 978 -46.77 4.91 16.56
C THR A 978 -47.24 3.65 17.29
N LYS A 979 -48.01 3.78 18.38
CA LYS A 979 -48.63 2.62 19.06
C LYS A 979 -49.64 1.89 18.16
N ALA A 980 -50.44 2.61 17.38
CA ALA A 980 -51.38 1.98 16.43
C ALA A 980 -50.68 1.18 15.30
N LEU A 981 -49.43 1.51 14.96
CA LEU A 981 -48.64 0.78 13.97
C LEU A 981 -47.96 -0.50 14.52
N THR A 982 -48.13 -0.84 15.79
CA THR A 982 -47.62 -2.10 16.39
C THR A 982 -48.69 -3.19 16.55
N PHE A 983 -49.92 -2.95 16.09
CA PHE A 983 -51.01 -3.94 16.05
C PHE A 983 -51.26 -4.38 14.61
N ASP A 984 -51.80 -5.59 14.42
CA ASP A 984 -52.14 -6.10 13.10
C ASP A 984 -53.46 -5.44 12.60
N PRO A 985 -53.58 -5.04 11.32
CA PRO A 985 -54.84 -4.56 10.77
C PRO A 985 -56.03 -5.53 10.92
N ASP A 986 -55.76 -6.84 11.03
CA ASP A 986 -56.79 -7.87 11.23
C ASP A 986 -57.05 -8.19 12.73
N ASP A 987 -56.37 -7.52 13.68
CA ASP A 987 -56.67 -7.64 15.12
C ASP A 987 -58.10 -7.15 15.44
N THR A 988 -58.82 -7.90 16.26
CA THR A 988 -60.21 -7.57 16.63
C THR A 988 -60.26 -6.40 17.64
N ALA A 989 -60.28 -5.18 17.10
CA ALA A 989 -60.34 -3.95 17.90
C ALA A 989 -61.66 -3.80 18.68
N LEU A 990 -61.55 -3.49 19.98
CA LEU A 990 -62.68 -3.11 20.84
C LEU A 990 -63.04 -1.63 20.61
N PRO A 991 -64.25 -1.28 20.14
CA PRO A 991 -64.65 0.12 19.96
C PRO A 991 -64.84 0.82 21.31
N LEU A 992 -64.06 1.87 21.54
CA LEU A 992 -64.17 2.77 22.70
C LEU A 992 -64.81 4.10 22.29
N SER A 993 -65.47 4.79 23.22
CA SER A 993 -66.08 6.10 22.95
C SER A 993 -65.03 7.22 22.91
N VAL A 994 -65.38 8.34 22.27
CA VAL A 994 -64.51 9.53 22.17
C VAL A 994 -64.36 10.21 23.53
N GLU A 995 -65.40 10.20 24.34
CA GLU A 995 -65.43 10.77 25.70
C GLU A 995 -64.53 9.96 26.65
N PHE A 996 -64.57 8.63 26.56
CA PHE A 996 -63.67 7.75 27.30
C PHE A 996 -62.22 7.94 26.86
N THR A 997 -61.94 7.88 25.55
CA THR A 997 -60.57 8.03 25.02
C THR A 997 -59.99 9.46 25.18
N ALA A 998 -60.82 10.47 25.40
CA ALA A 998 -60.38 11.82 25.77
C ALA A 998 -60.02 11.98 27.27
N SER A 999 -60.37 11.02 28.13
CA SER A 999 -60.25 11.13 29.60
C SER A 999 -59.59 9.95 30.32
N ALA A 1000 -59.44 8.79 29.65
CA ALA A 1000 -58.87 7.58 30.23
C ALA A 1000 -57.33 7.59 30.20
N ASN A 1001 -56.74 8.14 31.27
CA ASN A 1001 -55.30 8.08 31.55
C ASN A 1001 -54.83 6.67 31.99
N GLU A 1002 -53.53 6.49 32.20
CA GLU A 1002 -52.93 5.19 32.56
C GLU A 1002 -53.54 4.59 33.85
N THR A 1003 -53.93 5.41 34.83
CA THR A 1003 -54.57 4.94 36.08
C THR A 1003 -56.01 4.46 35.91
N VAL A 1004 -56.70 4.83 34.83
CA VAL A 1004 -57.99 4.23 34.42
C VAL A 1004 -57.76 3.02 33.50
N LEU A 1005 -56.77 3.08 32.62
CA LEU A 1005 -56.53 2.04 31.61
C LEU A 1005 -55.88 0.77 32.17
N GLU A 1006 -54.90 0.85 33.08
CA GLU A 1006 -54.19 -0.35 33.54
C GLU A 1006 -55.09 -1.32 34.36
N PRO A 1007 -56.01 -0.86 35.24
CA PRO A 1007 -57.00 -1.74 35.85
C PRO A 1007 -57.91 -2.45 34.83
N VAL A 1008 -58.31 -1.75 33.76
CA VAL A 1008 -59.11 -2.35 32.67
C VAL A 1008 -58.30 -3.39 31.90
N ARG A 1009 -57.02 -3.11 31.60
CA ARG A 1009 -56.11 -4.08 30.99
C ARG A 1009 -55.89 -5.30 31.88
N ALA A 1010 -55.75 -5.12 33.20
CA ALA A 1010 -55.61 -6.23 34.14
C ALA A 1010 -56.85 -7.15 34.14
N VAL A 1011 -58.05 -6.57 34.27
CA VAL A 1011 -59.32 -7.34 34.20
C VAL A 1011 -59.46 -8.08 32.86
N LEU A 1012 -59.04 -7.48 31.73
CA LEU A 1012 -59.06 -8.15 30.42
C LEU A 1012 -58.01 -9.27 30.29
N ARG A 1013 -56.86 -9.19 30.98
CA ARG A 1013 -55.86 -10.28 31.05
C ARG A 1013 -56.31 -11.44 31.94
N GLU A 1014 -57.04 -11.14 33.02
CA GLU A 1014 -57.55 -12.15 33.97
C GLU A 1014 -58.84 -12.84 33.49
N LEU A 1015 -59.63 -12.18 32.64
CA LEU A 1015 -60.92 -12.68 32.13
C LEU A 1015 -60.88 -14.16 31.66
N PRO A 1016 -59.89 -14.62 30.87
CA PRO A 1016 -59.79 -16.00 30.40
C PRO A 1016 -59.78 -17.05 31.52
N GLU A 1017 -59.13 -16.79 32.66
CA GLU A 1017 -59.03 -17.77 33.75
C GLU A 1017 -60.39 -18.13 34.35
N TYR A 1018 -61.31 -17.15 34.36
CA TYR A 1018 -62.69 -17.32 34.79
C TYR A 1018 -63.58 -17.86 33.65
N THR A 1019 -63.38 -17.39 32.40
CA THR A 1019 -64.27 -17.76 31.28
C THR A 1019 -63.96 -19.11 30.65
N ASP A 1020 -62.71 -19.56 30.59
CA ASP A 1020 -62.34 -20.84 29.94
C ASP A 1020 -63.01 -22.05 30.61
N ARG A 1021 -63.24 -21.96 31.93
CA ARG A 1021 -64.01 -22.97 32.69
C ARG A 1021 -65.48 -23.00 32.29
N ALA A 1022 -66.04 -21.86 31.89
CA ALA A 1022 -67.42 -21.71 31.42
C ALA A 1022 -67.59 -21.93 29.90
N ARG A 1023 -66.49 -22.07 29.14
CA ARG A 1023 -66.47 -22.31 27.68
C ARG A 1023 -67.52 -21.48 26.89
N PRO A 1024 -67.53 -20.14 27.04
CA PRO A 1024 -68.56 -19.30 26.43
C PRO A 1024 -68.57 -19.43 24.91
N ALA A 1025 -69.73 -19.81 24.37
CA ALA A 1025 -70.00 -19.95 22.95
C ALA A 1025 -71.42 -19.47 22.64
N LYS A 1026 -71.70 -19.09 21.39
CA LYS A 1026 -73.05 -18.68 20.95
C LYS A 1026 -74.11 -19.81 21.08
N THR A 1027 -73.65 -21.04 21.28
CA THR A 1027 -74.40 -22.27 21.52
C THR A 1027 -74.30 -22.80 22.96
N HIS A 1028 -73.63 -22.09 23.88
CA HIS A 1028 -73.49 -22.54 25.26
C HIS A 1028 -74.86 -22.63 25.96
N PRO A 1029 -75.20 -23.70 26.71
CA PRO A 1029 -76.54 -23.87 27.28
C PRO A 1029 -77.01 -22.69 28.13
N TRP A 1030 -76.10 -22.07 28.89
CA TRP A 1030 -76.37 -20.94 29.78
C TRP A 1030 -76.35 -19.57 29.08
N ARG A 1031 -76.35 -19.50 27.75
CA ARG A 1031 -76.31 -18.24 26.97
C ARG A 1031 -77.47 -17.27 27.22
N PHE A 1032 -78.53 -17.72 27.91
CA PHE A 1032 -79.67 -16.90 28.33
C PHE A 1032 -79.40 -16.13 29.64
N VAL A 1033 -78.27 -16.37 30.32
CA VAL A 1033 -77.83 -15.58 31.46
C VAL A 1033 -77.06 -14.37 30.94
N ASP A 1034 -77.78 -13.28 30.73
CA ASP A 1034 -77.28 -11.98 30.24
C ASP A 1034 -76.74 -11.07 31.35
N SER A 1035 -76.96 -11.45 32.61
CA SER A 1035 -76.80 -10.59 33.78
C SER A 1035 -76.16 -11.35 34.95
N ALA A 1036 -75.20 -10.72 35.63
CA ALA A 1036 -74.50 -11.30 36.77
C ALA A 1036 -75.41 -11.35 38.01
N ALA A 1037 -75.54 -12.54 38.62
CA ALA A 1037 -76.37 -12.72 39.80
C ALA A 1037 -75.78 -12.02 41.04
N SER A 1038 -76.64 -11.37 41.83
CA SER A 1038 -76.24 -10.74 43.09
C SER A 1038 -75.84 -11.78 44.15
N ALA A 1039 -74.87 -11.41 44.99
CA ALA A 1039 -74.39 -12.26 46.07
C ALA A 1039 -75.54 -12.65 47.02
N GLY A 1040 -75.85 -13.95 47.07
CA GLY A 1040 -76.98 -14.51 47.82
C GLY A 1040 -77.88 -15.46 47.00
N VAL A 1041 -77.88 -15.36 45.67
CA VAL A 1041 -78.70 -16.23 44.78
C VAL A 1041 -77.97 -17.54 44.38
N GLY A 1042 -76.69 -17.67 44.73
CA GLY A 1042 -75.80 -18.77 44.29
C GLY A 1042 -76.37 -20.18 44.52
N ASP A 1043 -76.76 -20.52 45.74
CA ASP A 1043 -77.29 -21.86 46.06
C ASP A 1043 -78.61 -22.17 45.35
N GLN A 1044 -79.43 -21.14 45.08
CA GLN A 1044 -80.67 -21.29 44.32
C GLN A 1044 -80.39 -21.53 42.83
N LEU A 1045 -79.39 -20.86 42.27
CA LEU A 1045 -78.92 -21.09 40.89
C LEU A 1045 -78.27 -22.47 40.73
N ILE A 1046 -77.46 -22.92 41.71
CA ILE A 1046 -76.88 -24.27 41.72
C ILE A 1046 -77.98 -25.34 41.83
N SER A 1047 -78.94 -25.16 42.74
CA SER A 1047 -80.10 -26.06 42.90
C SER A 1047 -81.03 -26.04 41.68
N ALA A 1048 -81.13 -24.93 40.96
CA ALA A 1048 -81.86 -24.86 39.69
C ALA A 1048 -81.10 -25.59 38.58
N GLY A 1049 -79.78 -25.34 38.45
CA GLY A 1049 -78.89 -26.03 37.50
C GLY A 1049 -78.96 -27.54 37.66
N GLN A 1050 -78.74 -28.07 38.87
CA GLN A 1050 -78.80 -29.52 39.15
C GLN A 1050 -80.15 -30.16 38.77
N ARG A 1051 -81.27 -29.44 38.91
CA ARG A 1051 -82.60 -29.92 38.48
C ARG A 1051 -82.81 -29.86 36.97
N VAL A 1052 -82.22 -28.86 36.30
CA VAL A 1052 -82.23 -28.74 34.84
C VAL A 1052 -81.31 -29.79 34.20
N ASP A 1053 -80.13 -30.03 34.76
CA ASP A 1053 -79.20 -31.07 34.30
C ASP A 1053 -79.83 -32.47 34.43
N ALA A 1054 -80.46 -32.77 35.59
CA ALA A 1054 -81.19 -34.03 35.78
C ALA A 1054 -82.38 -34.20 34.82
N ALA A 1055 -83.06 -33.11 34.44
CA ALA A 1055 -84.12 -33.14 33.43
C ALA A 1055 -83.56 -33.32 32.01
N LEU A 1056 -82.42 -32.70 31.69
CA LEU A 1056 -81.72 -32.86 30.41
C LEU A 1056 -81.19 -34.29 30.22
N ASP A 1057 -80.64 -34.92 31.26
CA ASP A 1057 -80.20 -36.31 31.20
C ASP A 1057 -81.37 -37.30 31.07
N ALA A 1058 -82.53 -37.00 31.65
CA ALA A 1058 -83.75 -37.75 31.36
C ALA A 1058 -84.20 -37.61 29.89
N VAL A 1059 -84.19 -36.38 29.33
CA VAL A 1059 -84.50 -36.12 27.92
C VAL A 1059 -83.52 -36.78 26.96
N ARG A 1060 -82.23 -36.83 27.31
CA ARG A 1060 -81.16 -37.51 26.54
C ARG A 1060 -81.36 -39.02 26.40
N SER A 1061 -82.21 -39.65 27.21
CA SER A 1061 -82.52 -41.08 27.10
C SER A 1061 -83.51 -41.44 25.98
N VAL A 1062 -84.14 -40.44 25.34
CA VAL A 1062 -85.10 -40.63 24.24
C VAL A 1062 -84.46 -40.26 22.91
N GLU A 1063 -84.48 -41.17 21.93
CA GLU A 1063 -83.86 -40.94 20.61
C GLU A 1063 -84.57 -39.81 19.84
N GLY A 1064 -83.80 -38.93 19.17
CA GLY A 1064 -84.29 -37.76 18.43
C GLY A 1064 -84.77 -36.56 19.29
N LEU A 1065 -85.30 -36.79 20.49
CA LEU A 1065 -85.86 -35.74 21.35
C LEU A 1065 -84.86 -34.60 21.72
N PRO A 1066 -83.56 -34.86 21.97
CA PRO A 1066 -82.57 -33.81 22.27
C PRO A 1066 -82.41 -32.77 21.16
N ASP A 1067 -82.50 -33.16 19.89
CA ASP A 1067 -82.39 -32.22 18.76
C ASP A 1067 -83.61 -31.30 18.67
N VAL A 1068 -84.79 -31.83 19.02
CA VAL A 1068 -86.03 -31.04 19.11
C VAL A 1068 -85.96 -30.06 20.29
N VAL A 1069 -85.50 -30.50 21.46
CA VAL A 1069 -85.32 -29.62 22.63
C VAL A 1069 -84.23 -28.56 22.40
N SER A 1070 -83.14 -28.88 21.69
CA SER A 1070 -82.08 -27.92 21.36
C SER A 1070 -82.53 -26.79 20.40
N SER A 1071 -83.66 -26.98 19.70
CA SER A 1071 -84.25 -25.98 18.82
C SER A 1071 -85.01 -24.87 19.57
N ALA A 1072 -85.39 -25.08 20.84
CA ALA A 1072 -86.05 -24.07 21.66
C ALA A 1072 -85.02 -23.03 22.15
N THR A 1073 -85.06 -21.83 21.58
CA THR A 1073 -84.10 -20.75 21.85
C THR A 1073 -84.54 -19.80 22.96
N THR A 1074 -85.84 -19.71 23.26
CA THR A 1074 -86.40 -18.90 24.35
C THR A 1074 -87.22 -19.73 25.36
N PRO A 1075 -87.40 -19.24 26.61
CA PRO A 1075 -88.27 -19.88 27.60
C PRO A 1075 -89.75 -19.95 27.17
N SER A 1076 -90.17 -19.15 26.20
CA SER A 1076 -91.47 -19.19 25.55
C SER A 1076 -91.61 -20.40 24.63
N GLU A 1077 -90.65 -20.61 23.72
CA GLU A 1077 -90.60 -21.79 22.84
C GLU A 1077 -90.56 -23.07 23.66
N LEU A 1078 -89.76 -23.13 24.73
CA LEU A 1078 -89.61 -24.33 25.55
C LEU A 1078 -90.91 -24.72 26.29
N ARG A 1079 -91.79 -23.77 26.61
CA ARG A 1079 -93.14 -24.04 27.13
C ARG A 1079 -94.11 -24.51 26.04
N VAL A 1080 -94.04 -23.95 24.83
CA VAL A 1080 -94.85 -24.40 23.70
C VAL A 1080 -94.45 -25.83 23.30
N LEU A 1081 -93.15 -26.14 23.31
CA LEU A 1081 -92.62 -27.47 23.08
C LEU A 1081 -93.14 -28.48 24.12
N ALA A 1082 -93.10 -28.11 25.41
CA ALA A 1082 -93.65 -28.94 26.48
C ALA A 1082 -95.16 -29.21 26.30
N ALA A 1083 -95.96 -28.19 25.99
CA ALA A 1083 -97.40 -28.35 25.75
C ALA A 1083 -97.71 -29.23 24.52
N LEU A 1084 -96.91 -29.13 23.45
CA LEU A 1084 -97.03 -29.99 22.28
C LEU A 1084 -96.62 -31.45 22.55
N LEU A 1085 -95.71 -31.68 23.51
CA LEU A 1085 -95.32 -33.03 23.95
C LEU A 1085 -96.28 -33.65 24.97
N GLU A 1086 -97.12 -32.84 25.62
CA GLU A 1086 -98.25 -33.32 26.45
C GLU A 1086 -99.46 -33.75 25.60
N ASP A 1087 -99.68 -33.14 24.43
CA ASP A 1087 -100.72 -33.55 23.48
C ASP A 1087 -100.29 -34.78 22.66
N ARG A 1088 -100.81 -35.95 23.04
CA ARG A 1088 -100.54 -37.24 22.41
C ARG A 1088 -101.08 -37.40 20.97
N SER A 1089 -101.68 -36.36 20.39
CA SER A 1089 -102.16 -36.38 19.00
C SER A 1089 -101.15 -35.90 17.96
N VAL A 1090 -99.98 -35.35 18.38
CA VAL A 1090 -98.94 -34.82 17.49
C VAL A 1090 -97.76 -35.82 17.36
N PRO A 1091 -97.55 -36.45 16.18
CA PRO A 1091 -96.36 -37.27 15.93
C PRO A 1091 -95.07 -36.44 15.85
N VAL A 1092 -93.93 -37.02 16.24
CA VAL A 1092 -92.63 -36.33 16.23
C VAL A 1092 -92.24 -35.88 14.82
N GLU A 1093 -92.57 -36.67 13.78
CA GLU A 1093 -92.32 -36.32 12.38
C GLU A 1093 -93.07 -35.06 11.94
N THR A 1094 -94.16 -34.70 12.63
CA THR A 1094 -94.92 -33.46 12.35
C THR A 1094 -94.17 -32.23 12.88
N LEU A 1095 -93.40 -32.37 13.95
CA LEU A 1095 -92.55 -31.29 14.48
C LEU A 1095 -91.33 -31.05 13.56
N ASP A 1096 -90.79 -32.09 12.91
CA ASP A 1096 -89.74 -31.92 11.89
C ASP A 1096 -90.24 -31.20 10.62
N VAL A 1097 -91.50 -31.36 10.24
CA VAL A 1097 -92.08 -30.59 9.11
C VAL A 1097 -92.09 -29.08 9.39
N VAL A 1098 -92.25 -28.65 10.65
CA VAL A 1098 -92.17 -27.23 11.06
C VAL A 1098 -90.76 -26.65 10.81
N ARG A 1099 -89.72 -27.49 10.84
CA ARG A 1099 -88.33 -27.12 10.53
C ARG A 1099 -88.05 -27.04 9.02
N SER A 1100 -88.98 -27.49 8.19
CA SER A 1100 -88.83 -27.47 6.73
C SER A 1100 -89.18 -26.11 6.12
N GLY A 1101 -88.51 -25.75 5.02
CA GLY A 1101 -88.84 -24.54 4.25
C GLY A 1101 -90.24 -24.52 3.64
N GLN A 1102 -90.97 -25.65 3.65
CA GLN A 1102 -92.35 -25.73 3.19
C GLN A 1102 -93.33 -25.12 4.20
N TRP A 1103 -93.06 -25.25 5.51
CA TRP A 1103 -93.89 -24.64 6.55
C TRP A 1103 -93.80 -23.11 6.51
N SER A 1104 -92.58 -22.56 6.44
CA SER A 1104 -92.37 -21.12 6.32
C SER A 1104 -92.90 -20.53 5.01
N ALA A 1105 -92.78 -21.26 3.89
CA ALA A 1105 -93.39 -20.85 2.62
C ALA A 1105 -94.93 -20.89 2.67
N GLY A 1106 -95.54 -21.90 3.32
CA GLY A 1106 -96.99 -21.99 3.52
C GLY A 1106 -97.53 -20.89 4.43
N ALA A 1107 -96.84 -20.60 5.53
CA ALA A 1107 -97.16 -19.51 6.44
C ALA A 1107 -97.06 -18.14 5.75
N GLN A 1108 -95.95 -17.85 5.05
CA GLN A 1108 -95.81 -16.62 4.28
C GLN A 1108 -96.85 -16.50 3.15
N HIS A 1109 -97.25 -17.60 2.52
CA HIS A 1109 -98.30 -17.57 1.51
C HIS A 1109 -99.67 -17.22 2.13
N LEU A 1110 -99.99 -17.76 3.31
CA LEU A 1110 -101.19 -17.39 4.06
C LEU A 1110 -101.14 -15.92 4.53
N GLU A 1111 -100.01 -15.44 5.06
CA GLU A 1111 -99.83 -14.03 5.42
C GLU A 1111 -99.97 -13.11 4.20
N GLN A 1112 -99.42 -13.49 3.04
CA GLN A 1112 -99.57 -12.74 1.79
C GLN A 1112 -101.03 -12.72 1.31
N LEU A 1113 -101.78 -13.83 1.42
CA LEU A 1113 -103.20 -13.88 1.07
C LEU A 1113 -104.05 -13.02 2.03
N VAL A 1114 -103.80 -13.08 3.34
CA VAL A 1114 -104.48 -12.24 4.34
C VAL A 1114 -104.14 -10.76 4.15
N THR A 1115 -102.87 -10.43 3.88
CA THR A 1115 -102.43 -9.05 3.61
C THR A 1115 -103.01 -8.51 2.31
N ALA A 1116 -103.04 -9.32 1.25
CA ALA A 1116 -103.66 -8.95 -0.03
C ALA A 1116 -105.17 -8.75 0.12
N PHE A 1117 -105.86 -9.58 0.91
CA PHE A 1117 -107.27 -9.40 1.23
C PHE A 1117 -107.52 -8.12 2.04
N ALA A 1118 -106.73 -7.87 3.09
CA ALA A 1118 -106.82 -6.66 3.91
C ALA A 1118 -106.50 -5.36 3.13
N ALA A 1119 -105.71 -5.45 2.05
CA ALA A 1119 -105.42 -4.31 1.17
C ALA A 1119 -106.56 -3.98 0.18
N VAL A 1120 -107.58 -4.83 0.02
CA VAL A 1120 -108.73 -4.56 -0.87
C VAL A 1120 -109.68 -3.57 -0.21
N ASN A 1121 -109.44 -2.28 -0.42
CA ASN A 1121 -110.27 -1.21 0.12
C ASN A 1121 -111.58 -1.02 -0.68
N HIS A 1122 -112.48 -2.02 -0.59
CA HIS A 1122 -113.75 -2.04 -1.31
C HIS A 1122 -114.91 -1.58 -0.39
N PRO A 1123 -115.73 -0.58 -0.78
CA PRO A 1123 -116.83 -0.03 0.04
C PRO A 1123 -118.06 -0.96 0.19
N GLY A 1124 -117.84 -2.27 0.02
CA GLY A 1124 -118.75 -3.33 0.45
C GLY A 1124 -118.30 -3.96 1.78
N LEU A 1125 -116.99 -4.08 2.03
CA LEU A 1125 -116.43 -4.70 3.24
C LEU A 1125 -116.70 -3.89 4.51
N GLU A 1126 -116.97 -2.59 4.39
CA GLU A 1126 -117.48 -1.75 5.48
C GLU A 1126 -118.90 -2.16 5.96
N LYS A 1127 -119.63 -2.98 5.17
CA LYS A 1127 -121.09 -3.16 5.28
C LYS A 1127 -121.54 -4.62 5.40
N VAL A 1128 -120.64 -5.59 5.37
CA VAL A 1128 -120.94 -7.02 5.57
C VAL A 1128 -119.99 -7.60 6.61
N GLY A 1129 -120.49 -8.49 7.46
CA GLY A 1129 -119.66 -9.21 8.43
C GLY A 1129 -118.75 -10.25 7.76
N PRO A 1130 -117.68 -10.73 8.43
CA PRO A 1130 -116.78 -11.76 7.90
C PRO A 1130 -117.52 -13.05 7.47
N GLU A 1131 -118.61 -13.37 8.18
CA GLU A 1131 -119.53 -14.49 7.92
C GLU A 1131 -120.12 -14.49 6.49
N ALA A 1132 -120.13 -13.34 5.80
CA ALA A 1132 -120.56 -13.26 4.40
C ALA A 1132 -119.59 -13.94 3.41
N MET A 1133 -118.38 -14.30 3.84
CA MET A 1133 -117.39 -15.03 3.02
C MET A 1133 -117.80 -16.49 2.76
N ASP A 1134 -118.64 -17.08 3.62
CA ASP A 1134 -119.17 -18.44 3.44
C ASP A 1134 -120.36 -18.51 2.47
N LEU A 1135 -120.81 -17.36 1.94
CA LEU A 1135 -121.92 -17.29 0.99
C LEU A 1135 -121.46 -17.60 -0.45
N SER A 1136 -122.32 -18.28 -1.20
CA SER A 1136 -122.14 -18.47 -2.65
C SER A 1136 -122.44 -17.17 -3.43
N LEU A 1137 -121.54 -16.19 -3.31
CA LEU A 1137 -121.71 -14.84 -3.83
C LEU A 1137 -121.93 -14.80 -5.36
N GLN A 1138 -121.35 -15.74 -6.11
CA GLN A 1138 -121.60 -15.85 -7.55
C GLN A 1138 -123.04 -16.30 -7.88
N GLU A 1139 -123.62 -17.22 -7.12
CA GLU A 1139 -125.01 -17.67 -7.32
C GLU A 1139 -126.02 -16.63 -6.82
N ILE A 1140 -125.68 -15.88 -5.77
CA ILE A 1140 -126.46 -14.73 -5.31
C ILE A 1140 -126.44 -13.61 -6.37
N LEU A 1141 -125.27 -13.29 -6.95
CA LEU A 1141 -125.13 -12.32 -8.03
C LEU A 1141 -125.91 -12.76 -9.28
N GLY A 1142 -125.78 -14.01 -9.71
CA GLY A 1142 -126.56 -14.54 -10.84
C GLY A 1142 -128.08 -14.47 -10.62
N ARG A 1143 -128.55 -14.73 -9.39
CA ARG A 1143 -129.96 -14.52 -9.01
C ARG A 1143 -130.36 -13.04 -9.00
N ALA A 1144 -129.48 -12.14 -8.57
CA ALA A 1144 -129.70 -10.68 -8.64
C ALA A 1144 -129.83 -10.18 -10.09
N GLU A 1145 -128.96 -10.64 -11.00
CA GLU A 1145 -128.99 -10.27 -12.41
C GLU A 1145 -130.25 -10.81 -13.11
N GLN A 1146 -130.61 -12.07 -12.88
CA GLN A 1146 -131.88 -12.64 -13.39
C GLN A 1146 -133.11 -11.92 -12.82
N ALA A 1147 -133.07 -11.48 -11.56
CA ALA A 1147 -134.12 -10.64 -10.98
C ALA A 1147 -134.16 -9.25 -11.64
N ALA A 1148 -133.00 -8.64 -11.93
CA ALA A 1148 -132.89 -7.34 -12.60
C ALA A 1148 -133.40 -7.37 -14.05
N ALA A 1149 -133.18 -8.46 -14.78
CA ALA A 1149 -133.66 -8.67 -16.14
C ALA A 1149 -135.19 -8.90 -16.24
N SER A 1150 -135.87 -9.18 -15.11
CA SER A 1150 -137.30 -9.52 -15.12
C SER A 1150 -138.25 -8.32 -15.29
N GLY A 1151 -139.45 -8.58 -15.82
CA GLY A 1151 -140.44 -7.56 -16.17
C GLY A 1151 -140.99 -6.75 -14.98
N PHE A 1152 -141.50 -5.55 -15.27
CA PHE A 1152 -141.79 -4.46 -14.32
C PHE A 1152 -142.53 -4.89 -13.04
N PHE A 1153 -143.62 -5.67 -13.17
CA PHE A 1153 -144.41 -6.14 -12.02
C PHE A 1153 -143.74 -7.24 -11.18
N GLY A 1154 -142.85 -8.04 -11.77
CA GLY A 1154 -142.14 -9.12 -11.07
C GLY A 1154 -140.84 -8.67 -10.38
N ARG A 1155 -140.12 -7.75 -11.01
CA ARG A 1155 -138.77 -7.31 -10.61
C ARG A 1155 -138.68 -6.86 -9.16
N LYS A 1156 -139.63 -6.05 -8.68
CA LYS A 1156 -139.61 -5.51 -7.30
C LYS A 1156 -139.67 -6.63 -6.25
N LYS A 1157 -140.50 -7.66 -6.45
CA LYS A 1157 -140.63 -8.78 -5.50
C LYS A 1157 -139.41 -9.70 -5.52
N ARG A 1158 -138.87 -10.02 -6.70
CA ARG A 1158 -137.67 -10.88 -6.82
C ARG A 1158 -136.41 -10.20 -6.27
N MET A 1159 -136.22 -8.91 -6.57
CA MET A 1159 -135.08 -8.15 -6.04
C MET A 1159 -135.12 -8.02 -4.52
N LEU A 1160 -136.32 -7.80 -3.93
CA LEU A 1160 -136.48 -7.76 -2.47
C LEU A 1160 -136.16 -9.10 -1.79
N ALA A 1161 -136.39 -10.24 -2.44
CA ALA A 1161 -136.00 -11.55 -1.90
C ALA A 1161 -134.47 -11.71 -1.84
N VAL A 1162 -133.75 -11.34 -2.91
CA VAL A 1162 -132.27 -11.39 -2.94
C VAL A 1162 -131.66 -10.38 -1.96
N VAL A 1163 -132.28 -9.20 -1.79
CA VAL A 1163 -131.87 -8.23 -0.77
C VAL A 1163 -132.06 -8.79 0.65
N ALA A 1164 -133.20 -9.41 0.95
CA ALA A 1164 -133.46 -9.99 2.28
C ALA A 1164 -132.51 -11.16 2.64
N GLU A 1165 -131.98 -11.88 1.65
CA GLU A 1165 -130.98 -12.93 1.81
C GLU A 1165 -129.59 -12.38 2.18
N LEU A 1166 -129.30 -11.12 1.81
CA LEU A 1166 -128.07 -10.40 2.15
C LEU A 1166 -128.19 -9.52 3.41
N ASP A 1167 -129.37 -8.94 3.67
CA ASP A 1167 -129.65 -8.00 4.77
C ASP A 1167 -129.36 -8.61 6.17
N ALA A 1168 -129.43 -9.94 6.28
CA ALA A 1168 -129.09 -10.70 7.50
C ALA A 1168 -127.59 -10.65 7.88
N TRP A 1169 -126.70 -10.42 6.90
CA TRP A 1169 -125.24 -10.48 7.07
C TRP A 1169 -124.60 -9.08 7.08
N CYS A 1170 -125.40 -8.02 6.93
CA CYS A 1170 -124.93 -6.65 6.90
C CYS A 1170 -124.63 -6.10 8.31
N THR A 1171 -123.50 -5.41 8.46
CA THR A 1171 -123.08 -4.80 9.73
C THR A 1171 -123.97 -3.59 10.07
N ARG A 1172 -124.49 -3.57 11.31
CA ARG A 1172 -125.70 -2.84 11.71
C ARG A 1172 -125.66 -1.31 11.53
N GLU A 1173 -126.18 -0.82 10.41
CA GLU A 1173 -126.88 0.47 10.37
C GLU A 1173 -128.15 0.38 9.50
N ARG A 1174 -129.33 0.70 10.07
CA ARG A 1174 -130.63 0.57 9.37
C ARG A 1174 -130.80 1.69 8.34
N MET A 1175 -130.34 1.46 7.10
CA MET A 1175 -130.47 2.42 5.99
C MET A 1175 -131.93 2.63 5.53
N SER A 1176 -132.68 3.47 6.24
CA SER A 1176 -134.09 3.78 5.94
C SER A 1176 -134.25 4.67 4.70
N GLY A 1177 -134.42 4.08 3.51
CA GLY A 1177 -134.84 4.84 2.33
C GLY A 1177 -134.83 4.09 1.00
N GLN A 1178 -136.01 3.95 0.37
CA GLN A 1178 -136.19 3.23 -0.92
C GLN A 1178 -135.49 3.89 -2.14
N LYS A 1179 -134.67 4.93 -1.94
CA LYS A 1179 -133.89 5.63 -2.99
C LYS A 1179 -132.37 5.37 -2.92
N SER A 1180 -131.81 4.92 -1.79
CA SER A 1180 -130.34 4.74 -1.64
C SER A 1180 -129.79 3.56 -2.44
N TRP A 1181 -130.49 2.42 -2.43
CA TRP A 1181 -130.07 1.18 -3.10
C TRP A 1181 -129.75 1.34 -4.59
N CYS A 1182 -130.50 2.19 -5.31
CA CYS A 1182 -130.28 2.43 -6.74
C CYS A 1182 -129.01 3.25 -7.05
N SER A 1183 -128.38 3.86 -6.03
CA SER A 1183 -127.07 4.49 -6.13
C SER A 1183 -125.94 3.48 -5.86
N CYS A 1184 -126.05 2.67 -4.80
CA CYS A 1184 -124.98 1.74 -4.40
C CYS A 1184 -124.73 0.62 -5.42
N CYS A 1185 -125.80 0.08 -6.04
CA CYS A 1185 -125.64 -0.93 -7.10
C CYS A 1185 -125.09 -0.36 -8.42
N ARG A 1186 -125.00 0.98 -8.60
CA ARG A 1186 -124.39 1.61 -9.78
C ARG A 1186 -122.90 1.86 -9.61
N THR A 1187 -122.37 1.85 -8.39
CA THR A 1187 -120.93 1.99 -8.11
C THR A 1187 -120.15 0.68 -8.28
N TRP A 1188 -120.83 -0.47 -8.23
CA TRP A 1188 -120.24 -1.80 -8.41
C TRP A 1188 -120.04 -2.23 -9.89
N LEU A 1189 -120.45 -1.41 -10.87
CA LEU A 1189 -120.43 -1.78 -12.30
C LEU A 1189 -119.65 -0.74 -13.14
N PRO A 1190 -118.48 -1.10 -13.72
CA PRO A 1190 -117.65 -0.16 -14.47
C PRO A 1190 -118.32 0.36 -15.76
N ARG A 1191 -118.10 1.65 -16.07
CA ARG A 1191 -118.28 2.19 -17.43
C ARG A 1191 -116.98 2.04 -18.22
N SER A 1192 -117.10 1.71 -19.51
CA SER A 1192 -115.99 1.27 -20.36
C SER A 1192 -115.34 2.39 -21.19
N SER A 1193 -114.12 2.11 -21.65
CA SER A 1193 -113.22 2.93 -22.49
C SER A 1193 -112.55 4.11 -21.75
N ARG A 1194 -111.27 4.44 -22.01
CA ARG A 1194 -110.36 4.03 -23.12
C ARG A 1194 -108.96 3.58 -22.64
N SER A 1195 -108.23 2.97 -23.58
CA SER A 1195 -106.76 2.75 -23.67
C SER A 1195 -106.04 1.76 -22.72
N ALA A 1196 -105.12 1.02 -23.35
CA ALA A 1196 -103.97 0.27 -22.81
C ALA A 1196 -104.22 -1.03 -22.00
N ASP A 1197 -104.08 -2.13 -22.74
CA ASP A 1197 -103.84 -3.53 -22.36
C ASP A 1197 -103.42 -3.88 -20.92
N PHE A 1198 -104.23 -4.75 -20.29
CA PHE A 1198 -103.69 -5.89 -19.54
C PHE A 1198 -104.52 -7.15 -19.84
N ARG A 1199 -103.88 -8.22 -20.35
CA ARG A 1199 -104.51 -9.51 -20.62
C ARG A 1199 -104.04 -10.57 -19.60
N PRO A 1200 -104.85 -10.94 -18.60
CA PRO A 1200 -104.63 -12.21 -17.89
C PRO A 1200 -105.12 -13.37 -18.76
N ARG A 1201 -104.30 -14.42 -18.90
CA ARG A 1201 -104.76 -15.76 -19.33
C ARG A 1201 -104.83 -16.66 -18.10
N PRO A 1202 -105.98 -17.25 -17.75
CA PRO A 1202 -106.08 -18.12 -16.60
C PRO A 1202 -105.53 -19.53 -16.90
N ARG A 1203 -104.91 -20.14 -15.87
CA ARG A 1203 -104.84 -21.59 -15.67
C ARG A 1203 -105.10 -21.90 -14.18
N PRO A 1204 -105.61 -23.11 -13.84
CA PRO A 1204 -106.48 -23.27 -12.68
C PRO A 1204 -105.76 -23.64 -11.38
N PHE A 1205 -106.48 -23.45 -10.27
CA PHE A 1205 -106.17 -24.06 -8.98
C PHE A 1205 -106.14 -25.61 -9.09
N PRO A 1206 -105.14 -26.29 -8.50
CA PRO A 1206 -105.26 -27.70 -8.16
C PRO A 1206 -106.11 -27.88 -6.90
N VAL A 1207 -107.13 -28.73 -6.97
CA VAL A 1207 -107.96 -29.10 -5.81
C VAL A 1207 -107.18 -30.05 -4.90
N TRP A 1208 -107.03 -29.70 -3.63
CA TRP A 1208 -106.63 -30.66 -2.60
C TRP A 1208 -107.78 -31.64 -2.35
N GLN A 1209 -107.57 -32.92 -2.66
CA GLN A 1209 -108.43 -34.00 -2.16
C GLN A 1209 -107.89 -34.49 -0.82
N SER A 1210 -108.77 -34.61 0.17
CA SER A 1210 -108.44 -35.14 1.49
C SER A 1210 -108.16 -36.65 1.41
N PRO A 1211 -107.11 -37.17 2.08
CA PRO A 1211 -107.02 -38.60 2.31
C PRO A 1211 -108.14 -39.07 3.24
N ARG A 1212 -108.73 -40.23 2.94
CA ARG A 1212 -109.45 -41.05 3.92
C ARG A 1212 -108.73 -42.38 4.06
N ALA A 1213 -108.49 -42.83 5.29
CA ALA A 1213 -107.88 -44.11 5.58
C ALA A 1213 -108.80 -45.28 5.20
N GLY A 1214 -108.24 -46.42 4.81
CA GLY A 1214 -109.03 -47.60 4.41
C GLY A 1214 -108.22 -48.84 4.00
N THR A 1215 -107.71 -49.58 5.00
CA THR A 1215 -107.46 -51.04 5.01
C THR A 1215 -106.57 -51.72 3.95
N HIS A 1216 -105.63 -52.53 4.47
CA HIS A 1216 -104.66 -53.42 3.81
C HIS A 1216 -103.45 -52.75 3.13
#